data_AF-A0A945GJ10-F1
#
_entry.id   AF-A0A945GJ10-F1
#
_cell.length_a   1.000
_cell.length_b   1.000
_cell.length_c   1.000
_cell.angle_alpha   90.00
_cell.angle_beta   90.00
_cell.angle_gamma   90.00
#
_symmetry.space_group_name_H-M   'P 1'
#
loop_
_entity.id
_entity.type
_entity.pdbx_description
1 polymer ?
#
loop_
_entity_poly.entity_id
_entity_poly.type
_entity_poly.pdbx_seq_one_letter_code
_entity_poly.pdbx_strand_id
1 'polypeptide(L)'
;ATQAGLQLPRGACMDATGHLYIADFLNHRVRKIDLDGIITTVAGNGEPGSSRDGGAATLARVWFPGSVLIDAIGHLYITERGNSHRIRKVDPDGVITTIAGCGSQGFSGDGGPATRACMSQPNDLYLDPADNLYVADWGNSRVRKIDPKGIITTIAGCELDEVPGLEDGVPPLRASIEPSIVFIAHTDEMYFSESARHRIRKIDSEGILQTVAGNGRMGFSGDGGPATQASMHRPMDCFAGSDGSIYIADFMNHRIRKVDPDGIITTIVGNGEPDFAGDSGSALDARLNHPRHLFIDAEGCIYISDVANHRVRKVDPDGIITTIAGSGAPAPFGIHEACDFSGEGSPATQATLHPGPLFVDGKGCIYISSPFNHRIFKIDPGGIITTIAGDGQPGFAGDGEPAICARLNSPNGLFVDGEGSVYISDVLNHCIRRVDPGGIITTIAGDGQPGFAGDGGGAIRFRNPGSLFIDRRGDLYVTDGGNLRIRRIPGIAAPTELPGAVPIPRDLAGVDGSRREEPLQERLHRIEETHEAILNSIADGVFTVDQEWRITSFNRAAERITGLRSRDLLGQFCRRVLDADRCREGCPLALTLEQNRNLFDYEVALRHQSGADCNVRVNTAVLYDRQGTPAGGVVTFRDPARLERLGGETETVPHFEGLVGQHPSMMAIYNLIAEVADSDATVLILGESGTGKEMIANALVRRGSRSDRPFVKVNCSAFPETLLESELFGHVRGAFTDARSDRVGRFEKADGGTIFLDEIGEIPLSSQVKLLRVLEEGTFERLGSSDPLQVDTRVIAATNQDLPHQVRDRRFRDDLYYRLNVIPILLPPLRERRDDIPLLLDHFLTKYRRLTQKQIGQISDQAMSLFLGYDYPGNVRELENAVEHAFARTAGNIITEQKLPLALQRQMPAAEARTESSSPTNEEEQRILQALNQAHWNRNQAANLLGMSRVTLWRRMKAFDIEDR
;
A
#
# COMPACT_ATOMS: atom_id res chain seq x y z
N ALA A 1 -13.50 34.39 -19.09
CA ALA A 1 -12.73 33.27 -18.52
C ALA A 1 -12.59 32.09 -19.49
N THR A 2 -13.64 31.73 -20.24
CA THR A 2 -13.78 30.53 -21.11
C THR A 2 -12.74 30.33 -22.22
N GLN A 3 -11.83 31.29 -22.46
CA GLN A 3 -10.71 31.18 -23.41
C GLN A 3 -9.33 31.05 -22.75
N ALA A 4 -9.22 31.16 -21.42
CA ALA A 4 -7.94 31.04 -20.73
C ALA A 4 -7.52 29.56 -20.61
N GLY A 5 -6.39 29.20 -21.22
CA GLY A 5 -5.82 27.86 -21.10
C GLY A 5 -5.21 27.61 -19.73
N LEU A 6 -5.97 26.98 -18.83
CA LEU A 6 -5.46 26.41 -17.58
C LEU A 6 -4.85 25.03 -17.83
N GLN A 7 -3.83 24.66 -17.06
CA GLN A 7 -3.10 23.40 -17.26
C GLN A 7 -2.99 22.62 -15.93
N LEU A 8 -3.68 21.47 -15.85
CA LEU A 8 -3.74 20.57 -14.69
C LEU A 8 -4.18 21.24 -13.36
N PRO A 9 -5.17 22.14 -13.33
CA PRO A 9 -5.34 23.07 -12.21
C PRO A 9 -5.83 22.39 -10.91
N ARG A 10 -5.06 22.18 -9.83
CA ARG A 10 -5.33 21.16 -8.76
C ARG A 10 -6.37 21.45 -7.66
N GLY A 11 -6.73 22.71 -7.41
CA GLY A 11 -7.60 23.10 -6.29
C GLY A 11 -8.25 24.45 -6.51
N ALA A 12 -9.39 24.69 -5.86
CA ALA A 12 -10.17 25.91 -6.03
C ALA A 12 -10.95 26.28 -4.75
N CYS A 13 -11.12 27.59 -4.51
CA CYS A 13 -11.93 28.12 -3.41
C CYS A 13 -12.65 29.39 -3.84
N MET A 14 -13.66 29.80 -3.07
CA MET A 14 -14.48 30.97 -3.35
C MET A 14 -14.49 31.91 -2.15
N ASP A 15 -14.41 33.21 -2.40
CA ASP A 15 -14.58 34.22 -1.34
C ASP A 15 -16.05 34.48 -1.02
N ALA A 16 -16.32 35.18 0.10
CA ALA A 16 -17.67 35.52 0.54
C ALA A 16 -18.45 36.41 -0.44
N THR A 17 -17.78 36.98 -1.44
CA THR A 17 -18.36 37.86 -2.45
C THR A 17 -18.58 37.14 -3.80
N GLY A 18 -18.25 35.85 -3.88
CA GLY A 18 -18.48 35.01 -5.05
C GLY A 18 -17.35 34.96 -6.08
N HIS A 19 -16.16 35.52 -5.80
CA HIS A 19 -15.00 35.36 -6.69
C HIS A 19 -14.35 33.99 -6.50
N LEU A 20 -13.95 33.35 -7.62
CA LEU A 20 -13.38 32.01 -7.65
C LEU A 20 -11.87 32.04 -7.87
N TYR A 21 -11.12 31.43 -6.95
CA TYR A 21 -9.67 31.33 -6.98
C TYR A 21 -9.25 29.89 -7.35
N ILE A 22 -8.28 29.74 -8.25
CA ILE A 22 -7.91 28.46 -8.89
C ILE A 22 -6.40 28.29 -8.88
N ALA A 23 -5.92 27.15 -8.36
CA ALA A 23 -4.53 26.74 -8.47
C ALA A 23 -4.25 26.17 -9.88
N ASP A 24 -3.69 26.97 -10.78
CA ASP A 24 -3.32 26.57 -12.15
C ASP A 24 -1.94 25.87 -12.15
N PHE A 25 -1.96 24.61 -11.75
CA PHE A 25 -0.81 23.80 -11.32
C PHE A 25 0.36 23.82 -12.33
N LEU A 26 0.17 23.36 -13.58
CA LEU A 26 1.27 23.26 -14.55
C LEU A 26 1.63 24.60 -15.18
N ASN A 27 0.77 25.61 -15.08
CA ASN A 27 1.09 26.97 -15.49
C ASN A 27 1.68 27.81 -14.36
N HIS A 28 1.95 27.26 -13.17
CA HIS A 28 2.63 27.96 -12.08
C HIS A 28 1.94 29.27 -11.65
N ARG A 29 0.60 29.26 -11.65
CA ARG A 29 -0.24 30.45 -11.39
C ARG A 29 -1.41 30.12 -10.47
N VAL A 30 -1.92 31.13 -9.78
CA VAL A 30 -3.23 31.14 -9.15
C VAL A 30 -4.09 32.19 -9.84
N ARG A 31 -5.28 31.79 -10.27
CA ARG A 31 -6.18 32.58 -11.11
C ARG A 31 -7.40 32.98 -10.32
N LYS A 32 -7.88 34.21 -10.47
CA LYS A 32 -9.14 34.69 -9.90
C LYS A 32 -10.14 34.92 -11.02
N ILE A 33 -11.38 34.52 -10.81
CA ILE A 33 -12.50 34.82 -11.69
C ILE A 33 -13.51 35.63 -10.91
N ASP A 34 -13.93 36.75 -11.49
CA ASP A 34 -14.95 37.63 -10.92
C ASP A 34 -16.37 37.31 -11.38
N LEU A 35 -17.34 38.04 -10.82
CA LEU A 35 -18.77 37.86 -11.07
C LEU A 35 -19.16 38.14 -12.54
N ASP A 36 -18.34 38.92 -13.26
CA ASP A 36 -18.49 39.19 -14.69
C ASP A 36 -17.81 38.11 -15.55
N GLY A 37 -17.23 37.09 -14.92
CA GLY A 37 -16.56 35.96 -15.58
C GLY A 37 -15.20 36.32 -16.17
N ILE A 38 -14.54 37.40 -15.73
CA ILE A 38 -13.20 37.80 -16.17
C ILE A 38 -12.16 37.02 -15.35
N ILE A 39 -11.19 36.41 -16.03
CA ILE A 39 -10.11 35.66 -15.37
C ILE A 39 -8.83 36.49 -15.33
N THR A 40 -8.30 36.67 -14.13
CA THR A 40 -7.04 37.37 -13.87
C THR A 40 -6.06 36.45 -13.14
N THR A 41 -4.77 36.78 -13.18
CA THR A 41 -3.76 36.10 -12.35
C THR A 41 -3.65 36.87 -11.05
N VAL A 42 -3.74 36.17 -9.92
CA VAL A 42 -3.62 36.76 -8.57
C VAL A 42 -2.38 36.27 -7.83
N ALA A 43 -1.79 35.16 -8.25
CA ALA A 43 -0.44 34.77 -7.84
C ALA A 43 0.27 34.01 -8.96
N GLY A 44 1.60 34.02 -9.01
CA GLY A 44 2.37 33.28 -10.00
C GLY A 44 2.54 34.01 -11.32
N ASN A 45 3.71 33.89 -11.95
CA ASN A 45 4.05 34.58 -13.21
C ASN A 45 4.11 33.65 -14.43
N GLY A 46 3.91 32.35 -14.26
CA GLY A 46 4.00 31.36 -15.35
C GLY A 46 5.24 30.48 -15.32
N GLU A 47 6.24 30.83 -14.51
CA GLU A 47 7.50 30.10 -14.43
C GLU A 47 7.59 29.27 -13.14
N PRO A 48 8.06 28.01 -13.20
CA PRO A 48 8.33 27.21 -12.01
C PRO A 48 9.41 27.87 -11.14
N GLY A 49 9.19 27.87 -9.83
CA GLY A 49 10.13 28.41 -8.87
C GLY A 49 9.44 28.93 -7.61
N SER A 50 10.25 29.42 -6.68
CA SER A 50 9.76 30.13 -5.49
C SER A 50 10.41 31.51 -5.45
N SER A 51 9.61 32.57 -5.52
CA SER A 51 10.11 33.95 -5.36
C SER A 51 10.33 34.32 -3.90
N ARG A 52 11.18 35.33 -3.67
CA ARG A 52 11.32 36.00 -2.37
C ARG A 52 9.97 36.57 -1.91
N ASP A 53 9.74 36.54 -0.60
CA ASP A 53 8.53 37.06 0.02
C ASP A 53 8.51 38.60 0.03
N GLY A 54 7.32 39.17 0.19
CA GLY A 54 7.11 40.62 0.31
C GLY A 54 6.96 41.35 -1.04
N GLY A 55 6.93 40.62 -2.16
CA GLY A 55 6.68 41.16 -3.50
C GLY A 55 5.23 40.95 -3.96
N ALA A 56 4.86 41.60 -5.07
CA ALA A 56 3.56 41.41 -5.70
C ALA A 56 3.36 39.93 -6.12
N ALA A 57 2.26 39.33 -5.67
CA ALA A 57 1.94 37.93 -5.89
C ALA A 57 1.90 37.55 -7.38
N THR A 58 1.42 38.45 -8.23
CA THR A 58 1.33 38.27 -9.69
C THR A 58 2.69 38.21 -10.41
N LEU A 59 3.75 38.71 -9.78
CA LEU A 59 5.12 38.65 -10.30
C LEU A 59 5.93 37.50 -9.70
N ALA A 60 5.43 36.87 -8.64
CA ALA A 60 6.11 35.78 -7.97
C ALA A 60 6.16 34.51 -8.83
N ARG A 61 7.22 33.71 -8.69
CA ARG A 61 7.24 32.31 -9.14
C ARG A 61 6.58 31.46 -8.05
N VAL A 62 5.64 30.62 -8.48
CA VAL A 62 4.86 29.72 -7.62
C VAL A 62 4.98 28.31 -8.19
N TRP A 63 5.53 27.38 -7.40
CA TRP A 63 5.81 26.03 -7.89
C TRP A 63 4.59 25.11 -7.71
N PHE A 64 4.01 24.64 -8.83
CA PHE A 64 2.94 23.65 -8.84
C PHE A 64 1.85 23.90 -7.77
N PRO A 65 1.13 25.04 -7.85
CA PRO A 65 0.11 25.38 -6.86
C PRO A 65 -0.94 24.26 -6.78
N GLY A 66 -1.13 23.68 -5.60
CA GLY A 66 -1.92 22.47 -5.36
C GLY A 66 -3.34 22.76 -4.92
N SER A 67 -3.50 23.19 -3.67
CA SER A 67 -4.77 23.60 -3.05
C SER A 67 -4.72 25.10 -2.76
N VAL A 68 -5.88 25.75 -2.83
CA VAL A 68 -6.05 27.18 -2.51
C VAL A 68 -7.25 27.36 -1.61
N LEU A 69 -7.14 28.25 -0.63
CA LEU A 69 -8.21 28.59 0.32
C LEU A 69 -8.20 30.10 0.56
N ILE A 70 -9.36 30.70 0.82
CA ILE A 70 -9.47 32.13 1.12
C ILE A 70 -10.30 32.35 2.38
N ASP A 71 -9.81 33.20 3.28
CA ASP A 71 -10.49 33.53 4.53
C ASP A 71 -11.55 34.64 4.34
N ALA A 72 -12.35 34.87 5.38
CA ALA A 72 -13.46 35.83 5.35
C ALA A 72 -13.02 37.29 5.12
N ILE A 73 -11.73 37.59 5.34
CA ILE A 73 -11.14 38.93 5.17
C ILE A 73 -10.28 39.04 3.91
N GLY A 74 -10.22 37.98 3.10
CA GLY A 74 -9.67 37.98 1.74
C GLY A 74 -8.20 37.55 1.61
N HIS A 75 -7.59 36.95 2.63
CA HIS A 75 -6.26 36.36 2.45
C HIS A 75 -6.35 35.01 1.75
N LEU A 76 -5.54 34.84 0.71
CA LEU A 76 -5.48 33.64 -0.13
C LEU A 76 -4.29 32.78 0.27
N TYR A 77 -4.57 31.57 0.73
CA TYR A 77 -3.61 30.53 1.10
C TYR A 77 -3.39 29.59 -0.09
N ILE A 78 -2.15 29.18 -0.35
CA ILE A 78 -1.74 28.42 -1.53
C ILE A 78 -0.76 27.32 -1.12
N THR A 79 -1.00 26.06 -1.46
CA THR A 79 0.04 25.01 -1.33
C THR A 79 0.96 25.01 -2.56
N GLU A 80 2.27 25.00 -2.36
CA GLU A 80 3.27 24.82 -3.42
C GLU A 80 3.87 23.41 -3.34
N ARG A 81 3.70 22.66 -4.44
CA ARG A 81 4.19 21.28 -4.58
C ARG A 81 5.46 21.20 -5.42
N GLY A 82 5.87 19.98 -5.77
CA GLY A 82 7.17 19.76 -6.43
C GLY A 82 8.30 20.04 -5.45
N ASN A 83 9.30 20.81 -5.87
CA ASN A 83 10.50 21.07 -5.08
C ASN A 83 10.36 22.24 -4.08
N SER A 84 9.22 22.94 -4.05
CA SER A 84 9.04 24.09 -3.14
C SER A 84 8.59 23.69 -1.74
N HIS A 85 7.65 22.74 -1.60
CA HIS A 85 7.18 22.23 -0.30
C HIS A 85 6.73 23.33 0.69
N ARG A 86 6.01 24.35 0.21
CA ARG A 86 5.63 25.55 0.99
C ARG A 86 4.13 25.79 1.00
N ILE A 87 3.65 26.50 2.01
CA ILE A 87 2.35 27.18 1.99
C ILE A 87 2.61 28.68 1.86
N ARG A 88 2.01 29.30 0.84
CA ARG A 88 2.06 30.75 0.61
C ARG A 88 0.76 31.40 1.06
N LYS A 89 0.84 32.66 1.46
CA LYS A 89 -0.29 33.53 1.75
C LYS A 89 -0.18 34.79 0.90
N VAL A 90 -1.25 35.15 0.21
CA VAL A 90 -1.40 36.41 -0.49
C VAL A 90 -2.41 37.25 0.28
N ASP A 91 -2.03 38.45 0.68
CA ASP A 91 -2.93 39.37 1.36
C ASP A 91 -3.86 40.11 0.38
N PRO A 92 -4.92 40.79 0.87
CA PRO A 92 -5.81 41.56 0.00
C PRO A 92 -5.11 42.65 -0.83
N ASP A 93 -3.95 43.14 -0.37
CA ASP A 93 -3.11 44.11 -1.08
C ASP A 93 -2.27 43.46 -2.20
N GLY A 94 -2.32 42.13 -2.33
CA GLY A 94 -1.67 41.35 -3.37
C GLY A 94 -0.20 41.05 -3.09
N VAL A 95 0.25 41.09 -1.84
CA VAL A 95 1.61 40.74 -1.43
C VAL A 95 1.67 39.26 -1.06
N ILE A 96 2.64 38.52 -1.63
CA ILE A 96 2.85 37.11 -1.32
C ILE A 96 3.91 36.91 -0.24
N THR A 97 3.63 36.02 0.70
CA THR A 97 4.52 35.62 1.79
C THR A 97 4.51 34.11 1.96
N THR A 98 5.59 33.52 2.45
CA THR A 98 5.64 32.12 2.86
C THR A 98 5.17 32.06 4.31
N ILE A 99 4.15 31.26 4.59
CA ILE A 99 3.61 31.09 5.95
C ILE A 99 3.94 29.72 6.54
N ALA A 100 4.25 28.72 5.71
CA ALA A 100 4.79 27.44 6.17
C ALA A 100 5.71 26.79 5.14
N GLY A 101 6.63 25.94 5.58
CA GLY A 101 7.55 25.20 4.71
C GLY A 101 8.93 25.83 4.57
N CYS A 102 9.96 25.03 4.84
CA CYS A 102 11.37 25.43 4.81
C CYS A 102 11.94 25.56 3.37
N GLY A 103 11.21 25.07 2.34
CA GLY A 103 11.73 24.99 0.97
C GLY A 103 12.47 23.69 0.66
N SER A 104 12.40 22.68 1.52
CA SER A 104 13.03 21.38 1.33
C SER A 104 12.05 20.28 1.72
N GLN A 105 12.11 19.15 1.00
CA GLN A 105 11.31 17.98 1.31
C GLN A 105 11.74 17.39 2.65
N GLY A 106 10.77 17.01 3.47
CA GLY A 106 11.00 16.25 4.70
C GLY A 106 9.96 16.58 5.76
N PHE A 107 10.22 16.17 6.98
CA PHE A 107 9.37 16.45 8.13
C PHE A 107 10.22 17.05 9.26
N SER A 108 9.92 18.27 9.70
CA SER A 108 10.59 18.92 10.84
C SER A 108 9.79 20.11 11.36
N GLY A 109 10.22 20.70 12.48
CA GLY A 109 9.79 22.03 12.93
C GLY A 109 8.43 22.11 13.66
N ASP A 110 7.86 20.96 14.04
CA ASP A 110 6.69 20.93 14.93
C ASP A 110 6.96 21.65 16.26
N GLY A 111 5.96 22.39 16.76
CA GLY A 111 6.06 23.25 17.94
C GLY A 111 6.81 24.55 17.71
N GLY A 112 7.38 24.77 16.52
CA GLY A 112 8.11 25.97 16.14
C GLY A 112 7.41 26.78 15.05
N PRO A 113 8.06 27.87 14.58
CA PRO A 113 7.52 28.69 13.49
C PRO A 113 7.33 27.87 12.22
N ALA A 114 6.12 27.90 11.66
CA ALA A 114 5.71 27.12 10.49
C ALA A 114 6.61 27.36 9.26
N THR A 115 7.16 28.56 9.11
CA THR A 115 8.08 28.94 8.03
C THR A 115 9.43 28.22 8.08
N ARG A 116 9.81 27.65 9.22
CA ARG A 116 11.04 26.87 9.39
C ARG A 116 10.82 25.35 9.35
N ALA A 117 9.57 24.92 9.38
CA ALA A 117 9.21 23.50 9.33
C ALA A 117 9.31 22.94 7.91
N CYS A 118 9.88 21.76 7.76
CA CYS A 118 9.88 21.06 6.47
C CYS A 118 8.60 20.22 6.30
N MET A 119 8.12 20.12 5.06
CA MET A 119 6.91 19.41 4.65
C MET A 119 7.20 18.57 3.40
N SER A 120 6.35 17.59 3.09
CA SER A 120 6.49 16.71 1.93
C SER A 120 5.19 16.64 1.15
N GLN A 121 5.19 17.24 -0.05
CA GLN A 121 4.04 17.28 -0.96
C GLN A 121 2.72 17.69 -0.26
N PRO A 122 2.64 18.90 0.35
CA PRO A 122 1.40 19.37 0.96
C PRO A 122 0.27 19.37 -0.06
N ASN A 123 -0.77 18.59 0.19
CA ASN A 123 -1.79 18.26 -0.81
C ASN A 123 -3.02 19.13 -0.68
N ASP A 124 -3.50 19.37 0.55
CA ASP A 124 -4.76 20.08 0.79
C ASP A 124 -4.72 20.98 2.03
N LEU A 125 -5.66 21.94 2.09
CA LEU A 125 -5.81 22.95 3.15
C LEU A 125 -7.24 23.01 3.67
N TYR A 126 -7.39 23.22 4.98
CA TYR A 126 -8.67 23.55 5.62
C TYR A 126 -8.47 24.66 6.64
N LEU A 127 -9.43 25.57 6.78
CA LEU A 127 -9.39 26.66 7.76
C LEU A 127 -10.62 26.53 8.66
N ASP A 128 -10.39 26.48 9.97
CA ASP A 128 -11.48 26.48 10.95
C ASP A 128 -11.96 27.90 11.29
N PRO A 129 -13.13 28.08 11.94
CA PRO A 129 -13.63 29.40 12.35
C PRO A 129 -12.74 30.17 13.33
N ALA A 130 -11.68 29.55 13.88
CA ALA A 130 -10.71 30.17 14.77
C ALA A 130 -9.40 30.54 14.04
N ASP A 131 -9.41 30.58 12.70
CA ASP A 131 -8.27 30.89 11.82
C ASP A 131 -7.08 29.91 11.96
N ASN A 132 -7.32 28.67 12.40
CA ASN A 132 -6.29 27.65 12.31
C ASN A 132 -6.30 26.99 10.94
N LEU A 133 -5.12 26.94 10.31
CA LEU A 133 -4.93 26.35 9.00
C LEU A 133 -4.41 24.91 9.12
N TYR A 134 -5.25 23.95 8.75
CA TYR A 134 -4.91 22.54 8.68
C TYR A 134 -4.38 22.21 7.28
N VAL A 135 -3.36 21.37 7.22
CA VAL A 135 -2.59 21.03 6.04
C VAL A 135 -2.47 19.52 5.96
N ALA A 136 -2.89 18.92 4.85
CA ALA A 136 -2.61 17.53 4.55
C ALA A 136 -1.17 17.39 4.01
N ASP A 137 -0.24 17.02 4.88
CA ASP A 137 1.17 16.77 4.58
C ASP A 137 1.34 15.34 4.03
N TRP A 138 0.79 15.13 2.82
CA TRP A 138 0.57 13.81 2.23
C TRP A 138 1.83 12.95 2.13
N GLY A 139 2.94 13.53 1.68
CA GLY A 139 4.20 12.79 1.54
C GLY A 139 4.83 12.41 2.88
N ASN A 140 4.31 12.94 3.99
CA ASN A 140 4.70 12.61 5.35
C ASN A 140 3.61 11.82 6.09
N SER A 141 2.53 11.41 5.42
CA SER A 141 1.37 10.71 6.00
C SER A 141 0.76 11.42 7.22
N ARG A 142 0.73 12.75 7.20
CA ARG A 142 0.36 13.59 8.35
C ARG A 142 -0.70 14.66 8.00
N VAL A 143 -1.46 15.08 9.01
CA VAL A 143 -2.26 16.31 9.01
C VAL A 143 -1.62 17.26 10.01
N ARG A 144 -1.29 18.48 9.59
CA ARG A 144 -0.61 19.50 10.41
C ARG A 144 -1.45 20.75 10.53
N LYS A 145 -1.56 21.30 11.73
CA LYS A 145 -2.26 22.54 12.06
C LYS A 145 -1.26 23.68 12.20
N ILE A 146 -1.57 24.84 11.64
CA ILE A 146 -0.84 26.09 11.82
C ILE A 146 -1.79 27.04 12.53
N ASP A 147 -1.40 27.52 13.70
CA ASP A 147 -2.21 28.48 14.47
C ASP A 147 -2.05 29.92 13.95
N PRO A 148 -2.91 30.87 14.38
CA PRO A 148 -2.80 32.28 13.98
C PRO A 148 -1.47 32.96 14.38
N LYS A 149 -0.70 32.38 15.30
CA LYS A 149 0.64 32.87 15.69
C LYS A 149 1.73 32.35 14.75
N GLY A 150 1.38 31.50 13.79
CA GLY A 150 2.30 30.89 12.84
C GLY A 150 3.10 29.73 13.42
N ILE A 151 2.60 29.07 14.47
CA ILE A 151 3.20 27.86 15.03
C ILE A 151 2.58 26.64 14.35
N ILE A 152 3.41 25.73 13.84
CA ILE A 152 2.95 24.48 13.23
C ILE A 152 3.02 23.33 14.22
N THR A 153 2.00 22.48 14.22
CA THR A 153 1.91 21.28 15.04
C THR A 153 1.26 20.18 14.21
N THR A 154 1.82 18.98 14.17
CA THR A 154 1.06 17.83 13.65
C THR A 154 -0.16 17.62 14.54
N ILE A 155 -1.29 17.24 13.95
CA ILE A 155 -2.52 16.90 14.68
C ILE A 155 -2.99 15.47 14.38
N ALA A 156 -2.66 14.92 13.20
CA ALA A 156 -2.95 13.54 12.83
C ALA A 156 -1.84 12.87 12.00
N GLY A 157 -1.71 11.54 12.08
CA GLY A 157 -0.77 10.76 11.26
C GLY A 157 0.63 10.61 11.84
N CYS A 158 1.26 9.45 11.59
CA CYS A 158 2.68 9.18 11.82
C CYS A 158 3.29 8.46 10.60
N GLU A 159 4.62 8.36 10.54
CA GLU A 159 5.29 7.59 9.49
C GLU A 159 4.86 6.11 9.52
N LEU A 160 4.75 5.49 8.34
CA LEU A 160 4.28 4.11 8.14
C LEU A 160 5.09 3.04 8.92
N ASP A 161 6.25 3.42 9.45
CA ASP A 161 7.23 2.53 10.09
C ASP A 161 7.32 2.69 11.62
N GLU A 162 6.59 3.64 12.23
CA GLU A 162 6.61 3.88 13.67
C GLU A 162 5.22 3.66 14.32
N VAL A 163 5.11 2.62 15.15
CA VAL A 163 4.03 2.28 16.11
C VAL A 163 2.85 1.43 15.56
N PRO A 164 2.56 0.25 16.16
CA PRO A 164 1.26 -0.40 15.99
C PRO A 164 0.20 0.41 16.75
N GLY A 165 -0.65 1.14 16.05
CA GLY A 165 -1.58 2.09 16.67
C GLY A 165 -2.87 2.31 15.88
N LEU A 166 -3.65 1.25 15.72
CA LEU A 166 -5.02 1.27 15.19
C LEU A 166 -6.06 1.65 16.26
N GLU A 167 -5.61 2.24 17.37
CA GLU A 167 -6.41 2.39 18.58
C GLU A 167 -7.38 3.59 18.47
N ASP A 168 -8.53 3.46 19.12
CA ASP A 168 -9.41 4.58 19.39
C ASP A 168 -8.92 5.31 20.65
N GLY A 169 -9.01 6.64 20.67
CA GLY A 169 -8.56 7.43 21.80
C GLY A 169 -7.05 7.66 21.89
N VAL A 170 -6.26 7.22 20.89
CA VAL A 170 -4.91 7.77 20.70
C VAL A 170 -5.00 9.18 20.09
N PRO A 171 -4.13 10.12 20.50
CA PRO A 171 -4.00 11.39 19.81
C PRO A 171 -3.78 11.10 18.32
N PRO A 172 -4.53 11.73 17.41
CA PRO A 172 -4.52 11.34 15.99
C PRO A 172 -3.11 11.37 15.39
N LEU A 173 -2.21 12.15 15.98
CA LEU A 173 -0.74 12.20 15.81
C LEU A 173 0.01 10.86 15.73
N ARG A 174 -0.63 9.74 16.09
CA ARG A 174 -0.05 8.39 16.10
C ARG A 174 -0.84 7.36 15.30
N ALA A 175 -1.83 7.79 14.52
CA ALA A 175 -2.75 6.90 13.80
C ALA A 175 -2.42 6.79 12.29
N SER A 176 -2.34 5.56 11.76
CA SER A 176 -2.22 5.29 10.31
C SER A 176 -3.60 5.21 9.65
N ILE A 177 -3.86 6.00 8.59
CA ILE A 177 -5.19 6.18 7.96
C ILE A 177 -5.16 6.05 6.42
N GLU A 178 -6.26 5.57 5.81
CA GLU A 178 -6.46 5.42 4.33
C GLU A 178 -7.94 5.62 3.96
N PRO A 179 -8.37 6.87 3.74
CA PRO A 179 -9.77 7.17 3.46
C PRO A 179 -10.17 6.79 2.02
N SER A 180 -11.30 6.07 1.84
CA SER A 180 -11.80 5.63 0.51
C SER A 180 -13.13 6.26 0.08
N ILE A 181 -14.03 6.58 1.02
CA ILE A 181 -15.27 7.35 0.78
C ILE A 181 -15.40 8.34 1.94
N VAL A 182 -15.59 9.63 1.66
CA VAL A 182 -15.77 10.68 2.67
C VAL A 182 -17.20 11.20 2.59
N PHE A 183 -17.91 11.23 3.71
CA PHE A 183 -19.17 11.94 3.83
C PHE A 183 -19.22 12.74 5.14
N ILE A 184 -19.92 13.87 5.10
CA ILE A 184 -20.06 14.79 6.24
C ILE A 184 -21.48 14.58 6.77
N ALA A 185 -21.61 14.10 8.00
CA ALA A 185 -22.91 13.86 8.64
C ALA A 185 -23.43 15.12 9.37
N HIS A 186 -22.52 15.90 9.97
CA HIS A 186 -22.82 17.11 10.75
C HIS A 186 -21.75 18.19 10.53
N THR A 187 -22.01 19.45 10.92
CA THR A 187 -21.18 20.62 10.58
C THR A 187 -19.72 20.56 11.02
N ASP A 188 -19.38 19.65 11.94
CA ASP A 188 -18.03 19.56 12.54
C ASP A 188 -17.54 18.10 12.68
N GLU A 189 -18.18 17.13 12.02
CA GLU A 189 -17.82 15.70 12.13
C GLU A 189 -17.74 15.02 10.76
N MET A 190 -16.60 14.37 10.51
CA MET A 190 -16.31 13.73 9.23
C MET A 190 -16.32 12.21 9.38
N TYR A 191 -17.12 11.52 8.56
CA TYR A 191 -17.19 10.07 8.54
C TYR A 191 -16.62 9.52 7.24
N PHE A 192 -15.96 8.37 7.32
CA PHE A 192 -15.43 7.70 6.14
C PHE A 192 -15.35 6.19 6.31
N SER A 193 -15.49 5.48 5.20
CA SER A 193 -15.23 4.04 5.16
C SER A 193 -13.77 3.78 4.80
N GLU A 194 -13.14 2.89 5.56
CA GLU A 194 -11.89 2.23 5.20
C GLU A 194 -12.24 0.81 4.72
N SER A 195 -12.82 0.68 3.52
CA SER A 195 -13.38 -0.61 3.04
C SER A 195 -12.34 -1.74 3.02
N ALA A 196 -11.08 -1.41 2.71
CA ALA A 196 -9.95 -2.35 2.75
C ALA A 196 -9.53 -2.72 4.19
N ARG A 197 -9.91 -1.93 5.19
CA ARG A 197 -9.61 -2.14 6.62
C ARG A 197 -10.82 -2.47 7.46
N HIS A 198 -11.95 -2.79 6.81
CA HIS A 198 -13.17 -3.29 7.43
C HIS A 198 -13.73 -2.40 8.55
N ARG A 199 -13.61 -1.07 8.37
CA ARG A 199 -13.98 -0.08 9.39
C ARG A 199 -14.75 1.11 8.83
N ILE A 200 -15.57 1.69 9.68
CA ILE A 200 -16.10 3.04 9.56
C ILE A 200 -15.42 3.91 10.61
N ARG A 201 -14.79 5.00 10.17
CA ARG A 201 -14.07 5.96 11.02
C ARG A 201 -14.78 7.30 11.05
N LYS A 202 -14.58 8.03 12.14
CA LYS A 202 -15.03 9.40 12.35
C LYS A 202 -13.87 10.26 12.84
N ILE A 203 -13.82 11.50 12.40
CA ILE A 203 -13.07 12.58 13.04
C ILE A 203 -14.11 13.48 13.70
N ASP A 204 -14.05 13.62 15.02
CA ASP A 204 -14.99 14.46 15.77
C ASP A 204 -14.61 15.95 15.71
N SER A 205 -15.45 16.78 16.31
CA SER A 205 -15.29 18.25 16.36
C SER A 205 -14.04 18.71 17.14
N GLU A 206 -13.43 17.84 17.94
CA GLU A 206 -12.16 18.10 18.65
C GLU A 206 -10.95 17.60 17.85
N GLY A 207 -11.18 17.03 16.66
CA GLY A 207 -10.17 16.48 15.77
C GLY A 207 -9.67 15.10 16.20
N ILE A 208 -10.36 14.41 17.09
CA ILE A 208 -10.00 13.07 17.56
C ILE A 208 -10.55 12.02 16.58
N LEU A 209 -9.67 11.10 16.19
CA LEU A 209 -10.03 9.99 15.31
C LEU A 209 -10.64 8.84 16.14
N GLN A 210 -11.82 8.39 15.73
CA GLN A 210 -12.58 7.34 16.41
C GLN A 210 -13.10 6.28 15.43
N THR A 211 -13.15 5.01 15.85
CA THR A 211 -13.95 3.99 15.19
C THR A 211 -15.41 4.20 15.52
N VAL A 212 -16.24 4.23 14.49
CA VAL A 212 -17.70 4.19 14.62
C VAL A 212 -18.17 2.74 14.60
N ALA A 213 -17.63 1.94 13.68
CA ALA A 213 -17.91 0.51 13.59
C ALA A 213 -16.72 -0.25 13.00
N GLY A 214 -16.52 -1.49 13.47
CA GLY A 214 -15.53 -2.40 12.91
C GLY A 214 -14.26 -2.53 13.74
N ASN A 215 -13.88 -3.76 14.06
CA ASN A 215 -12.66 -4.09 14.79
C ASN A 215 -11.45 -4.36 13.85
N GLY A 216 -11.57 -4.04 12.56
CA GLY A 216 -10.57 -4.32 11.53
C GLY A 216 -10.44 -5.78 11.10
N ARG A 217 -11.29 -6.68 11.62
CA ARG A 217 -11.34 -8.11 11.26
C ARG A 217 -12.37 -8.32 10.16
N MET A 218 -11.98 -9.07 9.14
CA MET A 218 -12.90 -9.64 8.17
C MET A 218 -13.87 -10.62 8.86
N GLY A 219 -15.15 -10.56 8.51
CA GLY A 219 -16.19 -11.50 8.95
C GLY A 219 -17.40 -10.80 9.58
N PHE A 220 -18.31 -11.57 10.17
CA PHE A 220 -19.53 -11.07 10.82
C PHE A 220 -19.55 -11.49 12.29
N SER A 221 -19.63 -10.53 13.22
CA SER A 221 -19.81 -10.79 14.65
C SER A 221 -20.30 -9.53 15.39
N GLY A 222 -20.68 -9.67 16.66
CA GLY A 222 -20.85 -8.53 17.58
C GLY A 222 -22.22 -7.86 17.57
N ASP A 223 -23.22 -8.42 16.88
CA ASP A 223 -24.59 -7.91 16.97
C ASP A 223 -25.14 -7.97 18.40
N GLY A 224 -25.85 -6.91 18.78
CA GLY A 224 -26.33 -6.69 20.15
C GLY A 224 -25.25 -6.21 21.13
N GLY A 225 -24.03 -5.97 20.64
CA GLY A 225 -22.90 -5.45 21.41
C GLY A 225 -22.27 -4.20 20.79
N PRO A 226 -21.14 -3.71 21.33
CA PRO A 226 -20.49 -2.48 20.86
C PRO A 226 -20.03 -2.57 19.40
N ALA A 227 -20.39 -1.58 18.59
CA ALA A 227 -20.09 -1.48 17.17
C ALA A 227 -18.59 -1.51 16.85
N THR A 228 -17.77 -0.94 17.74
CA THR A 228 -16.31 -0.92 17.62
C THR A 228 -15.68 -2.31 17.78
N GLN A 229 -16.38 -3.25 18.42
CA GLN A 229 -15.91 -4.63 18.63
C GLN A 229 -16.42 -5.60 17.58
N ALA A 230 -17.39 -5.19 16.77
CA ALA A 230 -17.97 -6.04 15.74
C ALA A 230 -17.02 -6.25 14.55
N SER A 231 -16.96 -7.47 14.04
CA SER A 231 -16.33 -7.74 12.75
C SER A 231 -17.26 -7.33 11.61
N MET A 232 -16.69 -6.76 10.55
CA MET A 232 -17.40 -6.41 9.31
C MET A 232 -16.58 -6.89 8.10
N HIS A 233 -17.20 -7.00 6.92
CA HIS A 233 -16.52 -7.46 5.72
C HIS A 233 -16.78 -6.51 4.53
N ARG A 234 -15.75 -5.68 4.26
CA ARG A 234 -15.74 -4.66 3.21
C ARG A 234 -16.98 -3.76 3.24
N PRO A 235 -17.19 -2.94 4.28
CA PRO A 235 -18.29 -1.98 4.28
C PRO A 235 -18.15 -1.05 3.06
N MET A 236 -19.12 -1.08 2.16
CA MET A 236 -19.05 -0.38 0.87
C MET A 236 -19.75 0.98 0.88
N ASP A 237 -20.73 1.15 1.76
CA ASP A 237 -21.51 2.37 1.89
C ASP A 237 -22.00 2.53 3.33
N CYS A 238 -22.19 3.78 3.76
CA CYS A 238 -22.77 4.09 5.05
C CYS A 238 -23.49 5.44 5.04
N PHE A 239 -24.58 5.51 5.80
CA PHE A 239 -25.47 6.66 5.87
C PHE A 239 -25.77 7.02 7.32
N ALA A 240 -25.73 8.30 7.66
CA ALA A 240 -26.13 8.77 8.99
C ALA A 240 -27.63 9.10 8.99
N GLY A 241 -28.39 8.44 9.86
CA GLY A 241 -29.79 8.74 10.13
C GLY A 241 -29.96 10.03 10.94
N SER A 242 -31.16 10.59 10.88
CA SER A 242 -31.54 11.81 11.62
C SER A 242 -31.50 11.64 13.14
N ASP A 243 -31.60 10.39 13.62
CA ASP A 243 -31.55 10.01 15.02
C ASP A 243 -30.10 9.85 15.55
N GLY A 244 -29.08 10.10 14.71
CA GLY A 244 -27.66 9.90 15.04
C GLY A 244 -27.16 8.48 14.78
N SER A 245 -28.02 7.58 14.29
CA SER A 245 -27.62 6.22 13.95
C SER A 245 -26.82 6.14 12.66
N ILE A 246 -25.93 5.17 12.54
CA ILE A 246 -25.14 4.93 11.33
C ILE A 246 -25.55 3.61 10.70
N TYR A 247 -26.06 3.66 9.48
CA TYR A 247 -26.47 2.52 8.67
C TYR A 247 -25.32 2.12 7.75
N ILE A 248 -25.03 0.84 7.65
CA ILE A 248 -23.82 0.31 7.00
C ILE A 248 -24.21 -0.84 6.08
N ALA A 249 -23.81 -0.75 4.81
CA ALA A 249 -23.86 -1.87 3.87
C ALA A 249 -22.65 -2.77 4.10
N ASP A 250 -22.85 -3.87 4.85
CA ASP A 250 -21.84 -4.87 5.11
C ASP A 250 -21.76 -5.86 3.93
N PHE A 251 -21.20 -5.36 2.83
CA PHE A 251 -21.31 -5.88 1.47
C PHE A 251 -21.02 -7.37 1.32
N MET A 252 -19.89 -7.83 1.87
CA MET A 252 -19.48 -9.25 1.77
C MET A 252 -20.11 -10.13 2.85
N ASN A 253 -20.80 -9.56 3.84
CA ASN A 253 -21.60 -10.28 4.82
C ASN A 253 -23.09 -10.31 4.48
N HIS A 254 -23.47 -9.78 3.31
CA HIS A 254 -24.81 -9.87 2.72
C HIS A 254 -25.95 -9.34 3.62
N ARG A 255 -25.69 -8.21 4.29
CA ARG A 255 -26.63 -7.61 5.25
C ARG A 255 -26.46 -6.09 5.38
N ILE A 256 -27.47 -5.44 5.94
CA ILE A 256 -27.40 -4.05 6.40
C ILE A 256 -27.36 -4.04 7.93
N ARG A 257 -26.43 -3.26 8.49
CA ARG A 257 -26.25 -3.10 9.93
C ARG A 257 -26.51 -1.67 10.35
N LYS A 258 -27.11 -1.48 11.52
CA LYS A 258 -27.35 -0.18 12.16
C LYS A 258 -26.50 -0.10 13.43
N VAL A 259 -25.76 1.00 13.57
CA VAL A 259 -25.16 1.44 14.83
C VAL A 259 -26.09 2.49 15.40
N ASP A 260 -26.65 2.25 16.59
CA ASP A 260 -27.46 3.25 17.27
C ASP A 260 -26.58 4.35 17.93
N PRO A 261 -27.17 5.43 18.46
CA PRO A 261 -26.41 6.50 19.12
C PRO A 261 -25.67 6.03 20.38
N ASP A 262 -26.10 4.92 21.00
CA ASP A 262 -25.42 4.30 22.14
C ASP A 262 -24.21 3.45 21.71
N GLY A 263 -23.96 3.37 20.40
CA GLY A 263 -22.83 2.65 19.82
C GLY A 263 -23.04 1.13 19.76
N ILE A 264 -24.27 0.64 19.86
CA ILE A 264 -24.61 -0.78 19.71
C ILE A 264 -24.88 -1.08 18.24
N ILE A 265 -24.25 -2.13 17.72
CA ILE A 265 -24.49 -2.59 16.35
C ILE A 265 -25.51 -3.71 16.31
N THR A 266 -26.40 -3.66 15.33
CA THR A 266 -27.41 -4.68 15.08
C THR A 266 -27.57 -4.90 13.59
N THR A 267 -27.77 -6.15 13.16
CA THR A 267 -28.29 -6.43 11.83
C THR A 267 -29.77 -6.04 11.81
N ILE A 268 -30.15 -5.25 10.81
CA ILE A 268 -31.53 -4.79 10.60
C ILE A 268 -32.14 -5.35 9.33
N VAL A 269 -31.32 -5.79 8.36
CA VAL A 269 -31.79 -6.41 7.12
C VAL A 269 -30.79 -7.48 6.66
N GLY A 270 -31.30 -8.66 6.29
CA GLY A 270 -30.50 -9.76 5.72
C GLY A 270 -30.01 -10.75 6.78
N ASN A 271 -30.15 -12.05 6.51
CA ASN A 271 -29.68 -13.12 7.39
C ASN A 271 -28.21 -13.53 7.16
N GLY A 272 -27.57 -13.01 6.10
CA GLY A 272 -26.18 -13.29 5.75
C GLY A 272 -25.94 -14.41 4.73
N GLU A 273 -26.98 -15.13 4.33
CA GLU A 273 -26.87 -16.14 3.27
C GLU A 273 -27.01 -15.47 1.89
N PRO A 274 -26.01 -15.61 0.99
CA PRO A 274 -26.06 -15.00 -0.35
C PRO A 274 -27.06 -15.70 -1.25
N ASP A 275 -28.27 -15.15 -1.32
CA ASP A 275 -29.39 -15.64 -2.15
C ASP A 275 -30.50 -14.58 -2.19
N PHE A 276 -31.65 -14.90 -2.78
CA PHE A 276 -32.87 -14.09 -2.76
C PHE A 276 -34.01 -14.81 -2.02
N ALA A 277 -34.51 -14.22 -0.93
CA ALA A 277 -35.71 -14.67 -0.22
C ALA A 277 -36.30 -13.54 0.66
N GLY A 278 -37.51 -13.75 1.18
CA GLY A 278 -38.08 -12.95 2.29
C GLY A 278 -39.05 -11.83 1.91
N ASP A 279 -39.42 -11.68 0.64
CA ASP A 279 -40.37 -10.63 0.23
C ASP A 279 -41.73 -10.73 0.96
N SER A 280 -42.26 -9.58 1.35
CA SER A 280 -43.46 -9.41 2.18
C SER A 280 -43.35 -10.01 3.60
N GLY A 281 -42.14 -10.38 4.02
CA GLY A 281 -41.84 -10.92 5.35
C GLY A 281 -40.85 -10.06 6.11
N SER A 282 -40.35 -10.58 7.23
CA SER A 282 -39.36 -9.92 8.07
C SER A 282 -38.07 -9.61 7.30
N ALA A 283 -37.59 -8.37 7.40
CA ALA A 283 -36.33 -7.92 6.85
C ALA A 283 -35.12 -8.71 7.38
N LEU A 284 -35.21 -9.24 8.60
CA LEU A 284 -34.15 -10.05 9.22
C LEU A 284 -34.02 -11.45 8.60
N ASP A 285 -35.14 -12.01 8.13
CA ASP A 285 -35.15 -13.35 7.50
C ASP A 285 -34.81 -13.28 6.00
N ALA A 286 -34.77 -12.08 5.44
CA ALA A 286 -34.46 -11.85 4.05
C ALA A 286 -33.07 -12.38 3.68
N ARG A 287 -32.94 -12.88 2.45
CA ARG A 287 -31.62 -13.13 1.86
C ARG A 287 -31.32 -11.99 0.89
N LEU A 288 -30.17 -11.36 1.11
CA LEU A 288 -29.59 -10.35 0.23
C LEU A 288 -28.34 -10.96 -0.41
N ASN A 289 -27.87 -10.38 -1.51
CA ASN A 289 -26.64 -10.77 -2.16
C ASN A 289 -25.88 -9.53 -2.61
N HIS A 290 -24.77 -9.26 -1.92
CA HIS A 290 -23.91 -8.10 -2.13
C HIS A 290 -24.65 -6.74 -2.07
N PRO A 291 -25.33 -6.41 -0.95
CA PRO A 291 -25.97 -5.11 -0.79
C PRO A 291 -24.91 -4.02 -0.80
N ARG A 292 -25.00 -3.08 -1.75
CA ARG A 292 -23.94 -2.09 -1.97
C ARG A 292 -24.33 -0.68 -1.56
N HIS A 293 -25.53 -0.24 -1.94
CA HIS A 293 -26.00 1.13 -1.71
C HIS A 293 -27.25 1.12 -0.84
N LEU A 294 -27.33 2.11 0.04
CA LEU A 294 -28.46 2.27 0.95
C LEU A 294 -28.90 3.73 1.01
N PHE A 295 -30.21 3.95 1.10
CA PHE A 295 -30.83 5.26 1.30
C PHE A 295 -31.94 5.11 2.33
N ILE A 296 -32.11 6.11 3.19
CA ILE A 296 -33.20 6.16 4.16
C ILE A 296 -34.03 7.42 3.90
N ASP A 297 -35.34 7.26 3.70
CA ASP A 297 -36.25 8.39 3.53
C ASP A 297 -36.65 9.02 4.88
N ALA A 298 -37.39 10.14 4.82
CA ALA A 298 -37.81 10.87 6.02
C ALA A 298 -38.77 10.06 6.89
N GLU A 299 -39.49 9.11 6.30
CA GLU A 299 -40.41 8.19 6.95
C GLU A 299 -39.69 7.00 7.62
N GLY A 300 -38.38 6.85 7.41
CA GLY A 300 -37.56 5.79 7.99
C GLY A 300 -37.55 4.49 7.19
N CYS A 301 -38.06 4.49 5.94
CA CYS A 301 -37.94 3.35 5.06
C CYS A 301 -36.50 3.22 4.53
N ILE A 302 -36.00 2.00 4.44
CA ILE A 302 -34.65 1.69 3.99
C ILE A 302 -34.71 1.12 2.58
N TYR A 303 -34.05 1.78 1.62
CA TYR A 303 -33.95 1.36 0.23
C TYR A 303 -32.56 0.78 -0.01
N ILE A 304 -32.50 -0.41 -0.60
CA ILE A 304 -31.27 -1.20 -0.69
C ILE A 304 -31.08 -1.67 -2.14
N SER A 305 -29.90 -1.41 -2.69
CA SER A 305 -29.46 -2.03 -3.95
C SER A 305 -28.90 -3.42 -3.66
N ASP A 306 -29.73 -4.44 -3.91
CA ASP A 306 -29.41 -5.86 -3.77
C ASP A 306 -28.74 -6.36 -5.07
N VAL A 307 -27.48 -5.95 -5.24
CA VAL A 307 -26.82 -5.86 -6.56
C VAL A 307 -26.72 -7.20 -7.27
N ALA A 308 -26.29 -8.26 -6.57
CA ALA A 308 -26.11 -9.57 -7.18
C ALA A 308 -27.43 -10.34 -7.34
N ASN A 309 -28.51 -9.89 -6.69
CA ASN A 309 -29.87 -10.36 -6.93
C ASN A 309 -30.62 -9.52 -7.96
N HIS A 310 -29.99 -8.51 -8.57
CA HIS A 310 -30.60 -7.69 -9.63
C HIS A 310 -31.91 -6.99 -9.20
N ARG A 311 -31.97 -6.54 -7.93
CA ARG A 311 -33.19 -6.01 -7.30
C ARG A 311 -32.92 -4.76 -6.46
N VAL A 312 -33.94 -3.90 -6.37
CA VAL A 312 -34.04 -2.86 -5.33
C VAL A 312 -35.07 -3.33 -4.31
N ARG A 313 -34.65 -3.36 -3.05
CA ARG A 313 -35.47 -3.78 -1.91
C ARG A 313 -35.82 -2.58 -1.05
N LYS A 314 -37.05 -2.51 -0.55
CA LYS A 314 -37.51 -1.53 0.42
C LYS A 314 -37.84 -2.25 1.73
N VAL A 315 -37.38 -1.70 2.84
CA VAL A 315 -37.81 -2.10 4.19
C VAL A 315 -38.61 -0.95 4.76
N ASP A 316 -39.85 -1.22 5.17
CA ASP A 316 -40.68 -0.22 5.86
C ASP A 316 -40.32 -0.11 7.35
N PRO A 317 -40.84 0.91 8.07
CA PRO A 317 -40.56 1.07 9.50
C PRO A 317 -41.04 -0.09 10.37
N ASP A 318 -41.99 -0.90 9.88
CA ASP A 318 -42.48 -2.11 10.56
C ASP A 318 -41.52 -3.31 10.36
N GLY A 319 -40.44 -3.13 9.60
CA GLY A 319 -39.43 -4.14 9.35
C GLY A 319 -39.82 -5.17 8.29
N ILE A 320 -40.79 -4.84 7.42
CA ILE A 320 -41.19 -5.71 6.31
C ILE A 320 -40.37 -5.35 5.06
N ILE A 321 -39.71 -6.36 4.48
CA ILE A 321 -38.96 -6.19 3.24
C ILE A 321 -39.82 -6.51 2.02
N THR A 322 -39.71 -5.69 0.98
CA THR A 322 -40.41 -5.88 -0.30
C THR A 322 -39.47 -5.59 -1.47
N THR A 323 -39.57 -6.38 -2.55
CA THR A 323 -38.96 -5.97 -3.83
C THR A 323 -39.81 -4.86 -4.43
N ILE A 324 -39.19 -3.70 -4.67
CA ILE A 324 -39.83 -2.55 -5.30
C ILE A 324 -39.38 -2.38 -6.76
N ALA A 325 -38.25 -2.98 -7.15
CA ALA A 325 -37.78 -3.00 -8.53
C ALA A 325 -36.92 -4.24 -8.81
N GLY A 326 -36.98 -4.75 -10.04
CA GLY A 326 -36.11 -5.84 -10.51
C GLY A 326 -36.77 -7.22 -10.48
N SER A 327 -36.67 -7.95 -11.59
CA SER A 327 -37.23 -9.30 -11.74
C SER A 327 -36.32 -10.41 -11.20
N GLY A 328 -35.08 -10.08 -10.82
CA GLY A 328 -34.06 -11.06 -10.42
C GLY A 328 -33.29 -11.71 -11.58
N ALA A 329 -33.67 -11.43 -12.83
CA ALA A 329 -32.88 -11.81 -13.99
C ALA A 329 -31.83 -10.73 -14.30
N PRO A 330 -30.54 -11.10 -14.52
CA PRO A 330 -29.55 -10.15 -15.01
C PRO A 330 -29.98 -9.64 -16.38
N ALA A 331 -29.87 -8.33 -16.61
CA ALA A 331 -29.92 -7.84 -17.98
C ALA A 331 -28.70 -8.40 -18.75
N PRO A 332 -28.86 -8.84 -20.03
CA PRO A 332 -27.80 -9.49 -20.78
C PRO A 332 -26.53 -8.63 -20.89
N PHE A 333 -25.36 -9.21 -20.62
CA PHE A 333 -24.07 -8.55 -20.76
C PHE A 333 -23.62 -8.54 -22.23
N GLY A 334 -23.48 -7.35 -22.83
CA GLY A 334 -22.76 -7.19 -24.09
C GLY A 334 -23.42 -6.21 -25.08
N ILE A 335 -22.56 -5.54 -25.85
CA ILE A 335 -22.89 -4.73 -27.03
C ILE A 335 -23.55 -5.61 -28.12
N HIS A 336 -24.86 -5.79 -28.09
CA HIS A 336 -25.61 -6.22 -29.28
C HIS A 336 -26.92 -5.44 -29.43
N GLU A 337 -27.28 -5.30 -30.70
CA GLU A 337 -28.26 -4.40 -31.30
C GLU A 337 -29.60 -4.29 -30.56
N ALA A 338 -30.06 -3.04 -30.44
CA ALA A 338 -31.41 -2.58 -30.11
C ALA A 338 -31.90 -2.70 -28.63
N CYS A 339 -31.91 -1.53 -27.98
CA CYS A 339 -33.05 -0.86 -27.34
C CYS A 339 -34.00 -1.55 -26.33
N ASP A 340 -33.99 -2.86 -26.11
CA ASP A 340 -35.03 -3.50 -25.29
C ASP A 340 -34.63 -3.62 -23.82
N PHE A 341 -34.76 -2.51 -23.09
CA PHE A 341 -35.11 -2.61 -21.68
C PHE A 341 -36.48 -3.30 -21.58
N SER A 342 -36.50 -4.55 -21.14
CA SER A 342 -37.73 -5.25 -20.83
C SER A 342 -38.33 -4.66 -19.55
N GLY A 343 -39.30 -3.75 -19.71
CA GLY A 343 -40.03 -3.15 -18.60
C GLY A 343 -40.40 -1.67 -18.73
N GLU A 344 -40.16 -1.03 -19.88
CA GLU A 344 -40.49 0.39 -20.05
C GLU A 344 -41.99 0.63 -19.83
N GLY A 345 -42.35 1.47 -18.86
CA GLY A 345 -43.73 1.75 -18.51
C GLY A 345 -44.49 0.59 -17.86
N SER A 346 -43.80 -0.47 -17.42
CA SER A 346 -44.39 -1.61 -16.71
C SER A 346 -44.18 -1.52 -15.19
N PRO A 347 -44.79 -2.40 -14.39
CA PRO A 347 -44.46 -2.51 -12.97
C PRO A 347 -42.96 -2.76 -12.78
N ALA A 348 -42.32 -1.94 -11.93
CA ALA A 348 -40.88 -1.95 -11.69
C ALA A 348 -40.34 -3.32 -11.24
N THR A 349 -41.16 -4.13 -10.58
CA THR A 349 -40.83 -5.49 -10.14
C THR A 349 -40.67 -6.50 -11.28
N GLN A 350 -41.13 -6.17 -12.48
CA GLN A 350 -40.98 -7.00 -13.68
C GLN A 350 -39.77 -6.61 -14.54
N ALA A 351 -39.16 -5.46 -14.26
CA ALA A 351 -38.05 -4.95 -15.05
C ALA A 351 -36.75 -5.73 -14.82
N THR A 352 -35.94 -5.89 -15.87
CA THR A 352 -34.56 -6.40 -15.73
C THR A 352 -33.60 -5.26 -15.36
N LEU A 353 -32.94 -5.35 -14.21
CA LEU A 353 -32.15 -4.24 -13.64
C LEU A 353 -30.77 -4.68 -13.16
N HIS A 354 -29.79 -3.79 -13.31
CA HIS A 354 -28.52 -3.87 -12.59
C HIS A 354 -28.40 -2.66 -11.66
N PRO A 355 -29.01 -2.73 -10.45
CA PRO A 355 -29.17 -1.55 -9.61
C PRO A 355 -27.83 -1.07 -9.04
N GLY A 356 -27.47 0.17 -9.37
CA GLY A 356 -26.37 0.94 -8.77
C GLY A 356 -26.87 1.84 -7.63
N PRO A 357 -26.33 3.05 -7.46
CA PRO A 357 -26.86 4.04 -6.52
C PRO A 357 -28.32 4.39 -6.78
N LEU A 358 -29.05 4.66 -5.70
CA LEU A 358 -30.46 5.03 -5.72
C LEU A 358 -30.71 6.31 -4.90
N PHE A 359 -31.77 7.03 -5.26
CA PHE A 359 -32.21 8.24 -4.58
C PHE A 359 -33.74 8.27 -4.53
N VAL A 360 -34.33 8.74 -3.43
CA VAL A 360 -35.79 8.91 -3.31
C VAL A 360 -36.10 10.38 -3.07
N ASP A 361 -36.98 10.95 -3.90
CA ASP A 361 -37.41 12.34 -3.74
C ASP A 361 -38.54 12.49 -2.71
N GLY A 362 -38.83 13.73 -2.30
CA GLY A 362 -39.92 14.03 -1.35
C GLY A 362 -41.34 13.75 -1.88
N LYS A 363 -41.48 13.30 -3.14
CA LYS A 363 -42.75 12.85 -3.73
C LYS A 363 -42.88 11.33 -3.73
N GLY A 364 -41.88 10.60 -3.24
CA GLY A 364 -41.82 9.14 -3.23
C GLY A 364 -41.43 8.53 -4.57
N CYS A 365 -40.86 9.31 -5.51
CA CYS A 365 -40.29 8.76 -6.72
C CYS A 365 -38.88 8.21 -6.43
N ILE A 366 -38.58 7.01 -6.95
CA ILE A 366 -37.29 6.36 -6.75
C ILE A 366 -36.49 6.45 -8.04
N TYR A 367 -35.29 7.00 -7.96
CA TYR A 367 -34.36 7.14 -9.06
C TYR A 367 -33.24 6.10 -8.90
N ILE A 368 -32.95 5.35 -9.96
CA ILE A 368 -31.97 4.26 -9.93
C ILE A 368 -30.97 4.45 -11.06
N SER A 369 -29.69 4.50 -10.72
CA SER A 369 -28.63 4.39 -11.69
C SER A 369 -28.39 2.94 -12.06
N SER A 370 -28.29 2.61 -13.34
CA SER A 370 -28.02 1.26 -13.82
C SER A 370 -26.77 1.24 -14.70
N PRO A 371 -25.56 1.16 -14.09
CA PRO A 371 -24.30 1.35 -14.80
C PRO A 371 -24.15 0.44 -16.03
N PHE A 372 -24.48 -0.84 -15.87
CA PHE A 372 -24.36 -1.85 -16.93
C PHE A 372 -25.43 -1.73 -18.03
N ASN A 373 -26.56 -1.09 -17.73
CA ASN A 373 -27.58 -0.81 -18.74
C ASN A 373 -27.41 0.57 -19.36
N HIS A 374 -26.42 1.36 -18.92
CA HIS A 374 -26.16 2.73 -19.39
C HIS A 374 -27.41 3.63 -19.32
N ARG A 375 -28.24 3.43 -18.29
CA ARG A 375 -29.53 4.10 -18.10
C ARG A 375 -29.72 4.58 -16.67
N ILE A 376 -30.53 5.62 -16.54
CA ILE A 376 -31.13 6.05 -15.28
C ILE A 376 -32.62 5.80 -15.36
N PHE A 377 -33.16 5.11 -14.35
CA PHE A 377 -34.57 4.81 -14.24
C PHE A 377 -35.23 5.68 -13.18
N LYS A 378 -36.50 5.99 -13.38
CA LYS A 378 -37.40 6.56 -12.39
C LYS A 378 -38.57 5.60 -12.17
N ILE A 379 -38.87 5.34 -10.91
CA ILE A 379 -40.06 4.62 -10.48
C ILE A 379 -40.99 5.65 -9.84
N ASP A 380 -42.22 5.75 -10.33
CA ASP A 380 -43.22 6.63 -9.74
C ASP A 380 -43.82 6.01 -8.45
N PRO A 381 -44.59 6.76 -7.66
CA PRO A 381 -45.23 6.22 -6.45
C PRO A 381 -46.25 5.10 -6.73
N GLY A 382 -46.68 4.94 -7.98
CA GLY A 382 -47.52 3.84 -8.44
C GLY A 382 -46.73 2.55 -8.73
N GLY A 383 -45.41 2.59 -8.63
CA GLY A 383 -44.52 1.45 -8.89
C GLY A 383 -44.25 1.20 -10.37
N ILE A 384 -44.50 2.18 -11.25
CA ILE A 384 -44.20 2.08 -12.69
C ILE A 384 -42.79 2.59 -12.95
N ILE A 385 -41.99 1.78 -13.64
CA ILE A 385 -40.61 2.14 -14.02
C ILE A 385 -40.56 2.75 -15.41
N THR A 386 -39.78 3.82 -15.55
CA THR A 386 -39.54 4.52 -16.80
C THR A 386 -38.05 4.86 -16.93
N THR A 387 -37.52 4.84 -18.14
CA THR A 387 -36.19 5.38 -18.44
C THR A 387 -36.30 6.89 -18.46
N ILE A 388 -35.46 7.58 -17.68
CA ILE A 388 -35.39 9.05 -17.69
C ILE A 388 -34.10 9.58 -18.30
N ALA A 389 -33.08 8.74 -18.45
CA ALA A 389 -31.86 9.07 -19.19
C ALA A 389 -31.18 7.80 -19.72
N GLY A 390 -30.58 7.87 -20.91
CA GLY A 390 -29.83 6.75 -21.50
C GLY A 390 -30.64 5.95 -22.53
N ASP A 391 -30.06 5.70 -23.71
CA ASP A 391 -30.64 4.86 -24.77
C ASP A 391 -30.30 3.36 -24.60
N GLY A 392 -29.43 3.03 -23.65
CA GLY A 392 -28.93 1.67 -23.41
C GLY A 392 -27.65 1.30 -24.15
N GLN A 393 -27.07 2.21 -24.94
CA GLN A 393 -25.80 1.99 -25.63
C GLN A 393 -24.68 2.79 -24.96
N PRO A 394 -23.50 2.18 -24.73
CA PRO A 394 -22.36 2.91 -24.17
C PRO A 394 -21.87 3.97 -25.16
N GLY A 395 -21.70 5.20 -24.69
CA GLY A 395 -21.09 6.27 -25.47
C GLY A 395 -21.43 7.64 -24.91
N PHE A 396 -20.95 8.70 -25.58
CA PHE A 396 -21.17 10.09 -25.18
C PHE A 396 -21.91 10.85 -26.29
N ALA A 397 -23.22 11.04 -26.14
CA ALA A 397 -24.07 11.75 -27.11
C ALA A 397 -25.38 12.26 -26.47
N GLY A 398 -26.11 13.12 -27.18
CA GLY A 398 -27.49 13.53 -26.83
C GLY A 398 -27.63 14.79 -25.98
N ASP A 399 -26.60 15.60 -25.83
CA ASP A 399 -26.73 16.90 -25.15
C ASP A 399 -27.69 17.83 -25.89
N GLY A 400 -28.62 18.45 -25.14
CA GLY A 400 -29.66 19.33 -25.67
C GLY A 400 -30.88 18.59 -26.23
N GLU A 401 -30.86 17.26 -26.26
CA GLU A 401 -31.95 16.41 -26.74
C GLU A 401 -32.69 15.73 -25.57
N PRO A 402 -33.84 15.07 -25.81
CA PRO A 402 -34.50 14.25 -24.79
C PRO A 402 -33.53 13.25 -24.17
N ALA A 403 -33.44 13.25 -22.84
CA ALA A 403 -32.46 12.49 -22.07
C ALA A 403 -32.54 10.98 -22.32
N ILE A 404 -33.73 10.46 -22.64
CA ILE A 404 -33.98 9.05 -23.01
C ILE A 404 -33.28 8.63 -24.32
N CYS A 405 -32.90 9.58 -25.17
CA CYS A 405 -32.17 9.33 -26.41
C CYS A 405 -30.65 9.52 -26.26
N ALA A 406 -30.18 9.91 -25.08
CA ALA A 406 -28.78 10.20 -24.83
C ALA A 406 -27.97 8.91 -24.62
N ARG A 407 -26.70 8.90 -25.04
CA ARG A 407 -25.79 7.81 -24.71
C ARG A 407 -25.06 8.15 -23.42
N LEU A 408 -25.14 7.25 -22.45
CA LEU A 408 -24.38 7.28 -21.20
C LEU A 408 -23.37 6.13 -21.21
N ASN A 409 -22.37 6.15 -20.33
CA ASN A 409 -21.38 5.10 -20.23
C ASN A 409 -21.02 4.82 -18.77
N SER A 410 -21.63 3.75 -18.25
CA SER A 410 -21.51 3.32 -16.86
C SER A 410 -21.87 4.43 -15.86
N PRO A 411 -23.08 5.03 -15.94
CA PRO A 411 -23.49 6.01 -14.96
C PRO A 411 -23.50 5.39 -13.56
N ASN A 412 -22.99 6.09 -12.54
CA ASN A 412 -22.87 5.53 -11.19
C ASN A 412 -23.47 6.50 -10.16
N GLY A 413 -22.81 7.63 -9.88
CA GLY A 413 -23.34 8.64 -8.98
C GLY A 413 -24.65 9.26 -9.47
N LEU A 414 -25.60 9.47 -8.56
CA LEU A 414 -26.94 9.97 -8.85
C LEU A 414 -27.42 10.90 -7.73
N PHE A 415 -28.01 12.04 -8.08
CA PHE A 415 -28.64 12.98 -7.14
C PHE A 415 -29.81 13.70 -7.81
N VAL A 416 -30.84 14.11 -7.06
CA VAL A 416 -31.96 14.92 -7.57
C VAL A 416 -32.13 16.16 -6.70
N ASP A 417 -32.17 17.34 -7.33
CA ASP A 417 -32.34 18.61 -6.63
C ASP A 417 -33.82 18.91 -6.26
N GLY A 418 -34.03 20.00 -5.51
CA GLY A 418 -35.36 20.43 -5.09
C GLY A 418 -36.30 20.89 -6.21
N GLU A 419 -35.74 21.18 -7.39
CA GLU A 419 -36.49 21.56 -8.60
C GLU A 419 -36.88 20.34 -9.45
N GLY A 420 -36.30 19.17 -9.17
CA GLY A 420 -36.55 17.90 -9.86
C GLY A 420 -35.53 17.59 -10.97
N SER A 421 -34.42 18.33 -11.05
CA SER A 421 -33.33 18.03 -11.98
C SER A 421 -32.49 16.86 -11.46
N VAL A 422 -32.13 15.94 -12.35
CA VAL A 422 -31.36 14.73 -12.03
C VAL A 422 -29.91 14.89 -12.47
N TYR A 423 -28.99 14.79 -11.52
CA TYR A 423 -27.55 14.87 -11.70
C TYR A 423 -26.95 13.46 -11.73
N ILE A 424 -26.14 13.20 -12.75
CA ILE A 424 -25.64 11.87 -13.08
C ILE A 424 -24.12 11.94 -13.25
N SER A 425 -23.39 11.11 -12.53
CA SER A 425 -21.97 10.88 -12.78
C SER A 425 -21.82 9.83 -13.87
N ASP A 426 -21.46 10.28 -15.07
CA ASP A 426 -21.28 9.45 -16.26
C ASP A 426 -19.82 8.98 -16.35
N VAL A 427 -19.53 7.93 -15.57
CA VAL A 427 -18.18 7.62 -15.07
C VAL A 427 -17.16 7.39 -16.19
N LEU A 428 -17.51 6.56 -17.17
CA LEU A 428 -16.60 6.20 -18.26
C LEU A 428 -16.63 7.20 -19.41
N ASN A 429 -17.58 8.14 -19.38
CA ASN A 429 -17.52 9.36 -20.19
C ASN A 429 -16.87 10.53 -19.43
N HIS A 430 -16.38 10.30 -18.21
CA HIS A 430 -15.60 11.27 -17.45
C HIS A 430 -16.30 12.64 -17.29
N CYS A 431 -17.63 12.62 -17.13
CA CYS A 431 -18.46 13.82 -17.04
C CYS A 431 -19.61 13.66 -16.05
N ILE A 432 -20.24 14.78 -15.74
CA ILE A 432 -21.43 14.98 -14.92
C ILE A 432 -22.49 15.56 -15.83
N ARG A 433 -23.62 14.87 -15.88
CA ARG A 433 -24.76 15.16 -16.75
C ARG A 433 -25.91 15.61 -15.87
N ARG A 434 -26.71 16.57 -16.33
CA ARG A 434 -27.94 17.02 -15.70
C ARG A 434 -29.11 16.79 -16.65
N VAL A 435 -30.14 16.12 -16.17
CA VAL A 435 -31.46 16.07 -16.80
C VAL A 435 -32.34 17.10 -16.11
N ASP A 436 -32.86 18.06 -16.85
CA ASP A 436 -33.80 19.05 -16.30
C ASP A 436 -35.21 18.46 -16.12
N PRO A 437 -36.13 19.15 -15.41
CA PRO A 437 -37.50 18.68 -15.22
C PRO A 437 -38.31 18.52 -16.52
N GLY A 438 -37.86 19.14 -17.62
CA GLY A 438 -38.43 18.98 -18.96
C GLY A 438 -37.95 17.70 -19.67
N GLY A 439 -36.99 16.98 -19.09
CA GLY A 439 -36.43 15.74 -19.63
C GLY A 439 -35.32 15.97 -20.65
N ILE A 440 -34.70 17.15 -20.69
CA ILE A 440 -33.55 17.43 -21.57
C ILE A 440 -32.25 17.17 -20.81
N ILE A 441 -31.32 16.42 -21.42
CA ILE A 441 -30.00 16.19 -20.82
C ILE A 441 -28.98 17.22 -21.29
N THR A 442 -28.11 17.62 -20.38
CA THR A 442 -27.00 18.53 -20.64
C THR A 442 -25.77 18.09 -19.87
N THR A 443 -24.60 18.09 -20.50
CA THR A 443 -23.35 17.97 -19.78
C THR A 443 -23.08 19.28 -19.03
N ILE A 444 -23.09 19.22 -17.70
CA ILE A 444 -22.84 20.38 -16.85
C ILE A 444 -21.38 20.47 -16.42
N ALA A 445 -20.65 19.36 -16.55
CA ALA A 445 -19.26 19.23 -16.15
C ALA A 445 -18.60 18.02 -16.84
N GLY A 446 -17.40 18.10 -17.41
CA GLY A 446 -16.69 17.06 -18.14
C GLY A 446 -16.87 17.16 -19.66
N ASP A 447 -15.88 16.73 -20.45
CA ASP A 447 -15.85 16.87 -21.93
C ASP A 447 -15.77 15.51 -22.65
N GLY A 448 -15.99 14.41 -21.94
CA GLY A 448 -15.86 13.06 -22.50
C GLY A 448 -14.47 12.44 -22.40
N GLN A 449 -13.42 13.22 -22.09
CA GLN A 449 -12.03 12.74 -22.12
C GLN A 449 -11.46 12.50 -20.71
N PRO A 450 -10.74 11.38 -20.48
CA PRO A 450 -10.11 11.12 -19.20
C PRO A 450 -9.00 12.13 -18.96
N GLY A 451 -9.03 12.78 -17.82
CA GLY A 451 -7.92 13.63 -17.42
C GLY A 451 -8.33 14.63 -16.37
N PHE A 452 -7.74 15.81 -16.51
CA PHE A 452 -7.94 16.85 -15.55
C PHE A 452 -7.88 18.23 -16.16
N ALA A 453 -9.03 18.91 -16.16
CA ALA A 453 -9.22 20.25 -16.67
C ALA A 453 -10.50 20.86 -16.09
N GLY A 454 -10.63 22.19 -16.20
CA GLY A 454 -11.85 22.92 -15.86
C GLY A 454 -11.98 23.38 -14.42
N ASP A 455 -10.89 23.42 -13.65
CA ASP A 455 -10.98 24.02 -12.32
C ASP A 455 -11.10 25.54 -12.49
N GLY A 456 -12.15 26.05 -11.84
CA GLY A 456 -12.74 27.38 -11.96
C GLY A 456 -13.42 27.76 -13.28
N GLY A 457 -13.82 26.79 -14.08
CA GLY A 457 -14.99 26.92 -14.96
C GLY A 457 -16.03 25.88 -14.59
N GLY A 458 -17.04 25.65 -15.44
CA GLY A 458 -17.75 24.36 -15.40
C GLY A 458 -16.70 23.26 -15.54
N ALA A 459 -16.69 22.25 -14.65
CA ALA A 459 -15.61 21.26 -14.64
C ALA A 459 -15.45 20.69 -16.07
N ILE A 460 -14.25 20.57 -16.63
CA ILE A 460 -14.06 20.28 -18.08
C ILE A 460 -13.55 18.86 -18.28
N ARG A 461 -12.71 18.31 -17.40
CA ARG A 461 -12.29 16.90 -17.48
C ARG A 461 -12.21 16.28 -16.11
N PHE A 462 -12.89 15.16 -15.94
CA PHE A 462 -12.72 14.25 -14.81
C PHE A 462 -11.86 13.05 -15.20
N ARG A 463 -11.45 12.26 -14.22
CA ARG A 463 -10.98 10.89 -14.44
C ARG A 463 -11.77 10.00 -13.51
N ASN A 464 -12.75 9.31 -14.07
CA ASN A 464 -13.68 8.42 -13.36
C ASN A 464 -14.37 9.13 -12.18
N PRO A 465 -15.23 10.15 -12.43
CA PRO A 465 -16.02 10.76 -11.38
C PRO A 465 -16.92 9.70 -10.74
N GLY A 466 -17.05 9.73 -9.42
CA GLY A 466 -17.71 8.72 -8.61
C GLY A 466 -18.97 9.26 -7.95
N SER A 467 -18.99 9.25 -6.62
CA SER A 467 -20.09 9.72 -5.78
C SER A 467 -20.36 11.22 -5.95
N LEU A 468 -21.63 11.58 -5.82
CA LEU A 468 -22.15 12.95 -5.89
C LEU A 468 -22.77 13.32 -4.52
N PHE A 469 -22.59 14.56 -4.09
CA PHE A 469 -23.18 15.10 -2.86
C PHE A 469 -23.51 16.58 -3.04
N ILE A 470 -24.64 17.08 -2.53
CA ILE A 470 -24.93 18.52 -2.53
C ILE A 470 -24.97 19.05 -1.09
N ASP A 471 -24.42 20.24 -0.87
CA ASP A 471 -24.58 20.91 0.42
C ASP A 471 -25.86 21.77 0.50
N ARG A 472 -26.14 22.34 1.68
CA ARG A 472 -27.30 23.21 1.93
C ARG A 472 -27.26 24.54 1.15
N ARG A 473 -26.11 24.89 0.54
CA ARG A 473 -25.96 26.10 -0.28
C ARG A 473 -26.19 25.81 -1.75
N GLY A 474 -26.40 24.55 -2.12
CA GLY A 474 -26.60 24.13 -3.50
C GLY A 474 -25.29 23.89 -4.25
N ASP A 475 -24.19 23.61 -3.55
CA ASP A 475 -22.93 23.25 -4.20
C ASP A 475 -22.81 21.73 -4.36
N LEU A 476 -22.58 21.24 -5.58
CA LEU A 476 -22.40 19.82 -5.88
C LEU A 476 -20.94 19.41 -5.76
N TYR A 477 -20.66 18.49 -4.85
CA TYR A 477 -19.38 17.85 -4.65
C TYR A 477 -19.34 16.51 -5.38
N VAL A 478 -18.22 16.24 -6.05
CA VAL A 478 -17.99 15.07 -6.89
C VAL A 478 -16.67 14.43 -6.48
N THR A 479 -16.66 13.13 -6.17
CA THR A 479 -15.39 12.42 -6.00
C THR A 479 -14.76 12.18 -7.36
N ASP A 480 -13.59 12.74 -7.65
CA ASP A 480 -12.86 12.53 -8.90
C ASP A 480 -11.83 11.42 -8.68
N GLY A 481 -12.34 10.19 -8.57
CA GLY A 481 -11.62 9.05 -7.98
C GLY A 481 -10.31 8.71 -8.69
N GLY A 482 -10.26 8.82 -10.01
CA GLY A 482 -9.04 8.56 -10.79
C GLY A 482 -7.98 9.66 -10.67
N ASN A 483 -8.31 10.79 -10.07
CA ASN A 483 -7.37 11.87 -9.75
C ASN A 483 -7.25 12.13 -8.22
N LEU A 484 -7.85 11.29 -7.37
CA LEU A 484 -7.70 11.30 -5.91
C LEU A 484 -8.09 12.62 -5.22
N ARG A 485 -9.27 13.17 -5.51
CA ARG A 485 -9.78 14.42 -4.88
C ARG A 485 -11.30 14.50 -4.84
N ILE A 486 -11.81 15.54 -4.17
CA ILE A 486 -13.21 15.98 -4.22
C ILE A 486 -13.28 17.29 -5.01
N ARG A 487 -14.25 17.44 -5.92
CA ARG A 487 -14.45 18.62 -6.75
C ARG A 487 -15.81 19.26 -6.47
N ARG A 488 -15.84 20.58 -6.32
CA ARG A 488 -17.06 21.37 -6.11
C ARG A 488 -17.52 22.03 -7.42
N ILE A 489 -18.81 21.90 -7.74
CA ILE A 489 -19.53 22.56 -8.84
C ILE A 489 -20.56 23.49 -8.19
N PRO A 490 -20.31 24.82 -8.15
CA PRO A 490 -21.16 25.76 -7.44
C PRO A 490 -22.42 26.16 -8.21
N GLY A 491 -23.47 26.56 -7.48
CA GLY A 491 -24.66 27.19 -8.06
C GLY A 491 -25.73 26.24 -8.61
N ILE A 492 -25.90 25.07 -8.00
CA ILE A 492 -27.05 24.19 -8.22
C ILE A 492 -28.17 24.57 -7.24
N ALA A 493 -29.44 24.38 -7.59
CA ALA A 493 -30.54 24.69 -6.68
C ALA A 493 -30.43 23.83 -5.41
N ALA A 494 -30.37 24.47 -4.23
CA ALA A 494 -30.37 23.75 -2.96
C ALA A 494 -31.67 22.92 -2.84
N PRO A 495 -31.61 21.71 -2.26
CA PRO A 495 -32.82 20.94 -2.00
C PRO A 495 -33.75 21.77 -1.11
N THR A 496 -35.01 21.91 -1.52
CA THR A 496 -36.04 22.72 -0.82
C THR A 496 -36.31 22.18 0.58
N GLU A 497 -36.08 20.87 0.79
CA GLU A 497 -35.93 20.20 2.08
C GLU A 497 -34.90 19.07 1.91
N LEU A 498 -33.94 18.93 2.84
CA LEU A 498 -33.14 17.71 2.96
C LEU A 498 -34.05 16.63 3.55
N PRO A 499 -34.29 15.48 2.87
CA PRO A 499 -34.90 14.34 3.54
C PRO A 499 -33.95 13.91 4.65
N GLY A 500 -34.35 14.11 5.91
CA GLY A 500 -33.65 13.59 7.08
C GLY A 500 -32.69 14.53 7.84
N ALA A 501 -32.58 15.82 7.54
CA ALA A 501 -31.76 16.73 8.35
C ALA A 501 -32.58 17.90 8.95
N VAL A 502 -33.21 17.65 10.09
CA VAL A 502 -33.86 18.69 10.92
C VAL A 502 -32.90 19.09 12.07
N PRO A 503 -32.76 20.38 12.40
CA PRO A 503 -31.80 20.84 13.43
C PRO A 503 -32.24 20.45 14.85
N ILE A 504 -31.33 19.90 15.66
CA ILE A 504 -31.57 19.55 17.07
C ILE A 504 -31.03 20.67 18.00
N PRO A 505 -31.71 21.02 19.11
CA PRO A 505 -31.35 22.16 19.97
C PRO A 505 -30.06 21.93 20.78
N ARG A 506 -29.34 23.03 21.03
CA ARG A 506 -28.22 23.09 21.98
C ARG A 506 -28.73 22.82 23.40
N ASP A 507 -28.21 21.80 24.08
CA ASP A 507 -27.91 21.81 25.52
C ASP A 507 -27.30 20.48 25.97
N LEU A 508 -25.98 20.42 26.19
CA LEU A 508 -25.36 19.44 27.09
C LEU A 508 -24.14 20.07 27.76
N ALA A 509 -24.35 20.60 28.97
CA ALA A 509 -23.29 20.98 29.89
C ALA A 509 -23.18 19.90 30.99
N GLY A 510 -21.98 19.36 31.15
CA GLY A 510 -21.47 18.82 32.42
C GLY A 510 -21.33 17.30 32.51
N VAL A 511 -20.08 16.80 32.46
CA VAL A 511 -19.61 15.68 33.31
C VAL A 511 -18.13 15.89 33.66
N ASP A 512 -17.83 15.88 34.96
CA ASP A 512 -16.55 16.13 35.63
C ASP A 512 -15.48 15.05 35.39
N GLY A 513 -14.22 15.50 35.38
CA GLY A 513 -13.03 14.65 35.26
C GLY A 513 -12.37 14.26 36.59
N SER A 514 -11.83 13.03 36.63
CA SER A 514 -10.64 12.71 37.43
C SER A 514 -9.94 11.44 36.91
N ARG A 515 -8.68 11.53 36.50
CA ARG A 515 -7.76 10.39 36.32
C ARG A 515 -6.40 10.72 36.93
N ARG A 516 -5.81 9.74 37.62
CA ARG A 516 -4.53 9.79 38.35
C ARG A 516 -3.34 9.57 37.42
N GLU A 517 -2.22 10.26 37.66
CA GLU A 517 -0.94 10.16 36.93
C GLU A 517 0.03 9.12 37.54
N GLU A 518 0.86 8.48 36.71
CA GLU A 518 1.95 7.56 37.08
C GLU A 518 3.33 8.26 37.24
N PRO A 519 4.28 7.72 38.04
CA PRO A 519 5.52 8.44 38.42
C PRO A 519 6.66 8.37 37.38
N LEU A 520 7.37 9.49 37.25
CA LEU A 520 8.40 9.80 36.24
C LEU A 520 9.63 8.86 36.19
N GLN A 521 9.94 8.15 37.29
CA GLN A 521 11.23 7.43 37.45
C GLN A 521 11.29 6.13 36.66
N GLU A 522 10.18 5.38 36.56
CA GLU A 522 10.12 4.15 35.75
C GLU A 522 10.18 4.44 34.24
N ARG A 523 9.80 5.66 33.85
CA ARG A 523 9.85 6.13 32.47
C ARG A 523 11.28 6.49 32.05
N LEU A 524 12.10 7.00 32.96
CA LEU A 524 13.52 7.31 32.71
C LEU A 524 14.37 6.03 32.57
N HIS A 525 14.17 5.03 33.43
CA HIS A 525 14.96 3.79 33.39
C HIS A 525 14.73 2.99 32.08
N ARG A 526 13.48 2.91 31.61
CA ARG A 526 13.16 2.25 30.33
C ARG A 526 13.74 2.96 29.11
N ILE A 527 13.90 4.30 29.16
CA ILE A 527 14.51 5.07 28.07
C ILE A 527 16.02 4.80 27.98
N GLU A 528 16.70 4.66 29.12
CA GLU A 528 18.14 4.38 29.18
C GLU A 528 18.46 2.96 28.68
N GLU A 529 17.69 1.94 29.07
CA GLU A 529 17.88 0.55 28.63
C GLU A 529 17.64 0.38 27.12
N THR A 530 16.64 1.09 26.56
CA THR A 530 16.32 1.04 25.13
C THR A 530 17.43 1.69 24.29
N HIS A 531 18.05 2.77 24.78
CA HIS A 531 19.09 3.51 24.07
C HIS A 531 20.40 2.69 23.95
N GLU A 532 20.80 1.96 25.00
CA GLU A 532 21.96 1.06 24.93
C GLU A 532 21.73 -0.14 24.00
N ALA A 533 20.52 -0.69 23.97
CA ALA A 533 20.17 -1.81 23.09
C ALA A 533 20.32 -1.46 21.60
N ILE A 534 19.88 -0.26 21.21
CA ILE A 534 19.98 0.25 19.82
C ILE A 534 21.44 0.51 19.42
N LEU A 535 22.24 1.12 20.29
CA LEU A 535 23.65 1.39 19.95
C LEU A 535 24.46 0.10 19.82
N ASN A 536 24.13 -0.94 20.59
CA ASN A 536 24.83 -2.22 20.60
C ASN A 536 24.45 -3.16 19.44
N SER A 537 23.35 -2.90 18.72
CA SER A 537 22.99 -3.65 17.51
C SER A 537 23.77 -3.22 16.26
N ILE A 538 24.54 -2.12 16.34
CA ILE A 538 25.33 -1.58 15.24
C ILE A 538 26.67 -2.34 15.12
N ALA A 539 26.97 -2.84 13.93
CA ALA A 539 28.19 -3.63 13.65
C ALA A 539 29.47 -2.79 13.60
N ASP A 540 29.35 -1.49 13.32
CA ASP A 540 30.44 -0.51 13.33
C ASP A 540 30.65 0.07 14.72
N GLY A 541 31.89 0.50 15.00
CA GLY A 541 32.19 1.18 16.25
C GLY A 541 31.50 2.53 16.28
N VAL A 542 30.67 2.78 17.30
CA VAL A 542 29.97 4.05 17.50
C VAL A 542 30.28 4.59 18.89
N PHE A 543 30.67 5.87 18.95
CA PHE A 543 30.73 6.61 20.19
C PHE A 543 30.20 8.03 20.03
N THR A 544 29.73 8.60 21.13
CA THR A 544 29.27 10.00 21.18
C THR A 544 30.11 10.79 22.16
N VAL A 545 30.23 12.11 21.94
CA VAL A 545 30.87 13.05 22.87
C VAL A 545 29.96 14.24 23.16
N ASP A 546 30.13 14.88 24.31
CA ASP A 546 29.52 16.18 24.64
C ASP A 546 30.31 17.38 24.05
N GLN A 547 29.84 18.61 24.31
CA GLN A 547 30.51 19.86 23.89
C GLN A 547 31.91 20.01 24.49
N GLU A 548 32.17 19.38 25.64
CA GLU A 548 33.46 19.33 26.31
C GLU A 548 34.35 18.18 25.81
N TRP A 549 33.99 17.50 24.72
CA TRP A 549 34.74 16.39 24.10
C TRP A 549 34.86 15.14 24.98
N ARG A 550 33.97 14.97 25.95
CA ARG A 550 33.93 13.79 26.82
C ARG A 550 33.00 12.75 26.23
N ILE A 551 33.41 11.48 26.29
CA ILE A 551 32.64 10.37 25.74
C ILE A 551 31.36 10.16 26.54
N THR A 552 30.20 10.23 25.90
CA THR A 552 28.86 10.08 26.50
C THR A 552 28.22 8.72 26.23
N SER A 553 28.62 8.02 25.16
CA SER A 553 28.23 6.64 24.89
C SER A 553 29.29 5.94 24.05
N PHE A 554 29.41 4.61 24.20
CA PHE A 554 30.40 3.79 23.49
C PHE A 554 29.85 2.37 23.32
N ASN A 555 29.65 1.93 22.07
CA ASN A 555 28.98 0.66 21.79
C ASN A 555 29.92 -0.55 21.77
N ARG A 556 29.36 -1.76 21.82
CA ARG A 556 30.10 -3.04 21.86
C ARG A 556 31.00 -3.28 20.65
N ALA A 557 30.67 -2.73 19.49
CA ALA A 557 31.54 -2.78 18.31
C ALA A 557 32.77 -1.89 18.48
N ALA A 558 32.62 -0.71 19.07
CA ALA A 558 33.73 0.19 19.37
C ALA A 558 34.69 -0.42 20.39
N GLU A 559 34.17 -1.15 21.40
CA GLU A 559 34.99 -1.88 22.36
C GLU A 559 35.85 -2.96 21.69
N ARG A 560 35.29 -3.69 20.72
CA ARG A 560 36.01 -4.74 19.98
C ARG A 560 37.10 -4.18 19.06
N ILE A 561 36.83 -3.07 18.38
CA ILE A 561 37.77 -2.47 17.42
C ILE A 561 38.93 -1.77 18.14
N THR A 562 38.67 -1.13 19.29
CA THR A 562 39.69 -0.38 20.04
C THR A 562 40.36 -1.19 21.16
N GLY A 563 39.71 -2.25 21.64
CA GLY A 563 40.10 -3.03 22.81
C GLY A 563 39.76 -2.37 24.15
N LEU A 564 39.12 -1.20 24.14
CA LEU A 564 38.80 -0.41 25.34
C LEU A 564 37.37 -0.69 25.82
N ARG A 565 37.14 -0.75 27.14
CA ARG A 565 35.79 -1.00 27.70
C ARG A 565 35.05 0.30 27.98
N SER A 566 33.80 0.40 27.52
CA SER A 566 32.90 1.55 27.65
C SER A 566 32.85 2.13 29.07
N ARG A 567 32.70 1.27 30.08
CA ARG A 567 32.66 1.66 31.51
C ARG A 567 33.88 2.45 32.00
N ASP A 568 35.04 2.28 31.36
CA ASP A 568 36.30 2.92 31.73
C ASP A 568 36.52 4.23 30.94
N LEU A 569 35.66 4.50 29.94
CA LEU A 569 35.76 5.61 28.98
C LEU A 569 34.71 6.71 29.18
N LEU A 570 33.53 6.38 29.72
CA LEU A 570 32.44 7.35 29.89
C LEU A 570 32.88 8.53 30.76
N GLY A 571 32.61 9.75 30.28
CA GLY A 571 33.02 11.01 30.91
C GLY A 571 34.49 11.40 30.71
N GLN A 572 35.30 10.58 30.03
CA GLN A 572 36.69 10.90 29.70
C GLN A 572 36.81 11.63 28.37
N PHE A 573 37.82 12.50 28.25
CA PHE A 573 38.11 13.22 27.00
C PHE A 573 38.53 12.24 25.90
N CYS A 574 37.85 12.28 24.75
CA CYS A 574 38.08 11.34 23.64
C CYS A 574 39.55 11.30 23.18
N ARG A 575 40.22 12.45 23.10
CA ARG A 575 41.64 12.59 22.72
C ARG A 575 42.63 11.93 23.68
N ARG A 576 42.23 11.71 24.94
CA ARG A 576 43.10 11.13 25.97
C ARG A 576 43.08 9.61 25.92
N VAL A 577 41.99 9.02 25.41
CA VAL A 577 41.75 7.58 25.54
C VAL A 577 41.76 6.84 24.21
N LEU A 578 41.34 7.48 23.12
CA LEU A 578 41.42 6.88 21.77
C LEU A 578 42.77 7.14 21.07
N ASP A 579 43.58 8.07 21.59
CA ASP A 579 44.97 8.40 21.16
C ASP A 579 45.21 8.26 19.65
N ALA A 580 44.38 8.93 18.85
CA ALA A 580 44.46 8.88 17.39
C ALA A 580 45.59 9.77 16.85
N ASP A 581 46.20 9.36 15.75
CA ASP A 581 47.27 10.09 15.05
C ASP A 581 46.92 11.56 14.73
N ARG A 582 45.65 11.82 14.43
CA ARG A 582 45.11 13.16 14.08
C ARG A 582 44.49 13.93 15.24
N CYS A 583 44.59 13.47 16.48
CA CYS A 583 44.03 14.19 17.65
C CYS A 583 44.77 15.51 17.98
N ARG A 584 45.97 15.74 17.43
CA ARG A 584 46.76 16.97 17.65
C ARG A 584 46.66 17.97 16.50
N GLU A 585 46.42 17.50 15.28
CA GLU A 585 46.25 18.32 14.08
C GLU A 585 45.28 17.61 13.12
N GLY A 586 44.19 18.27 12.73
CA GLY A 586 43.25 17.75 11.72
C GLY A 586 42.26 16.67 12.20
N CYS A 587 41.81 16.74 13.46
CA CYS A 587 40.81 15.81 14.00
C CYS A 587 39.46 15.94 13.25
N PRO A 588 38.92 14.86 12.65
CA PRO A 588 37.65 14.93 11.91
C PRO A 588 36.47 15.38 12.78
N LEU A 589 36.43 14.94 14.04
CA LEU A 589 35.38 15.34 14.99
C LEU A 589 35.48 16.84 15.33
N ALA A 590 36.71 17.36 15.45
CA ALA A 590 36.92 18.79 15.70
C ALA A 590 36.45 19.64 14.52
N LEU A 591 36.82 19.23 13.31
CA LEU A 591 36.38 19.88 12.08
C LEU A 591 34.85 19.82 11.93
N THR A 592 34.22 18.69 12.26
CA THR A 592 32.76 18.55 12.20
C THR A 592 32.03 19.47 13.19
N LEU A 593 32.53 19.61 14.42
CA LEU A 593 31.92 20.46 15.44
C LEU A 593 32.21 21.96 15.23
N GLU A 594 33.40 22.32 14.72
CA GLU A 594 33.78 23.71 14.42
C GLU A 594 33.12 24.22 13.12
N GLN A 595 33.00 23.37 12.10
CA GLN A 595 32.41 23.73 10.79
C GLN A 595 30.93 23.37 10.69
N ASN A 596 30.36 22.74 11.72
CA ASN A 596 28.98 22.29 11.82
C ASN A 596 28.54 21.44 10.61
N ARG A 597 29.45 20.58 10.13
CA ARG A 597 29.29 19.79 8.90
C ARG A 597 29.76 18.36 9.08
N ASN A 598 28.94 17.40 8.66
CA ASN A 598 29.27 15.98 8.72
C ASN A 598 30.43 15.66 7.78
N LEU A 599 31.37 14.85 8.25
CA LEU A 599 32.51 14.35 7.48
C LEU A 599 32.40 12.84 7.33
N PHE A 600 32.73 12.34 6.15
CA PHE A 600 32.58 10.94 5.76
C PHE A 600 33.89 10.38 5.19
N ASP A 601 34.12 9.09 5.38
CA ASP A 601 35.24 8.31 4.84
C ASP A 601 36.64 8.88 5.15
N TYR A 602 36.82 9.45 6.35
CA TYR A 602 38.13 9.91 6.79
C TYR A 602 38.96 8.76 7.36
N GLU A 603 40.15 8.53 6.82
CA GLU A 603 41.09 7.55 7.36
C GLU A 603 41.82 8.12 8.58
N VAL A 604 41.76 7.39 9.69
CA VAL A 604 42.36 7.74 10.98
C VAL A 604 43.05 6.49 11.55
N ALA A 605 44.26 6.64 12.07
CA ALA A 605 44.94 5.56 12.78
C ALA A 605 44.63 5.66 14.28
N LEU A 606 43.93 4.66 14.81
CA LEU A 606 43.63 4.52 16.23
C LEU A 606 44.65 3.58 16.88
N ARG A 607 45.17 3.96 18.05
CA ARG A 607 46.06 3.08 18.81
C ARG A 607 45.24 2.04 19.58
N HIS A 608 45.41 0.76 19.24
CA HIS A 608 44.77 -0.35 19.96
C HIS A 608 45.43 -0.57 21.34
N GLN A 609 44.68 -1.07 22.32
CA GLN A 609 45.20 -1.33 23.68
C GLN A 609 46.43 -2.27 23.72
N SER A 610 46.58 -3.14 22.72
CA SER A 610 47.74 -4.04 22.57
C SER A 610 49.00 -3.38 22.02
N GLY A 611 48.96 -2.09 21.67
CA GLY A 611 50.09 -1.32 21.12
C GLY A 611 50.26 -1.38 19.60
N ALA A 612 49.32 -1.99 18.87
CA ALA A 612 49.29 -1.99 17.40
C ALA A 612 48.36 -0.89 16.89
N ASP A 613 48.75 -0.16 15.85
CA ASP A 613 47.91 0.88 15.24
C ASP A 613 46.87 0.21 14.32
N CYS A 614 45.60 0.59 14.47
CA CYS A 614 44.46 0.13 13.69
C CYS A 614 43.98 1.29 12.80
N ASN A 615 44.15 1.16 11.49
CA ASN A 615 43.59 2.12 10.54
C ASN A 615 42.09 1.92 10.45
N VAL A 616 41.31 2.97 10.67
CA VAL A 616 39.85 2.92 10.58
C VAL A 616 39.35 4.03 9.68
N ARG A 617 38.22 3.79 9.00
CA ARG A 617 37.46 4.85 8.35
C ARG A 617 36.45 5.42 9.32
N VAL A 618 36.47 6.73 9.47
CA VAL A 618 35.70 7.49 10.46
C VAL A 618 34.71 8.41 9.75
N ASN A 619 33.46 8.37 10.20
CA ASN A 619 32.45 9.37 9.89
C ASN A 619 32.08 10.11 11.17
N THR A 620 31.90 11.41 11.08
CA THR A 620 31.58 12.29 12.20
C THR A 620 30.37 13.15 11.88
N ALA A 621 29.43 13.24 12.81
CA ALA A 621 28.26 14.09 12.70
C ALA A 621 27.98 14.84 14.00
N VAL A 622 27.32 16.00 13.91
CA VAL A 622 26.98 16.82 15.09
C VAL A 622 25.67 16.32 15.71
N LEU A 623 25.65 16.15 17.03
CA LEU A 623 24.46 15.90 17.83
C LEU A 623 23.90 17.23 18.31
N TYR A 624 22.58 17.39 18.23
CA TYR A 624 21.89 18.62 18.65
C TYR A 624 20.92 18.32 19.81
N ASP A 625 20.78 19.26 20.74
CA ASP A 625 19.77 19.19 21.80
C ASP A 625 18.38 19.59 21.28
N ARG A 626 17.37 19.50 22.16
CA ARG A 626 15.97 19.86 21.86
C ARG A 626 15.78 21.34 21.53
N GLN A 627 16.77 22.17 21.83
CA GLN A 627 16.79 23.60 21.54
C GLN A 627 17.55 23.90 20.24
N GLY A 628 18.07 22.87 19.55
CA GLY A 628 18.81 22.98 18.30
C GLY A 628 20.25 23.46 18.48
N THR A 629 20.78 23.44 19.70
CA THR A 629 22.17 23.77 20.01
C THR A 629 23.03 22.52 19.83
N PRO A 630 24.25 22.60 19.27
CA PRO A 630 25.15 21.45 19.15
C PRO A 630 25.43 20.84 20.54
N ALA A 631 24.78 19.74 20.92
CA ALA A 631 24.96 19.09 22.21
C ALA A 631 26.25 18.26 22.29
N GLY A 632 26.86 17.97 21.14
CA GLY A 632 27.98 17.05 21.06
C GLY A 632 28.20 16.53 19.64
N GLY A 633 28.93 15.43 19.51
CA GLY A 633 29.18 14.79 18.21
C GLY A 633 29.11 13.28 18.30
N VAL A 634 28.63 12.64 17.24
CA VAL A 634 28.67 11.18 17.06
C VAL A 634 29.77 10.81 16.08
N VAL A 635 30.51 9.77 16.40
CA VAL A 635 31.58 9.21 15.60
C VAL A 635 31.29 7.75 15.34
N THR A 636 31.26 7.38 14.06
CA THR A 636 31.18 5.99 13.63
C THR A 636 32.49 5.61 12.94
N PHE A 637 33.07 4.47 13.28
CA PHE A 637 34.34 4.03 12.70
C PHE A 637 34.36 2.53 12.40
N ARG A 638 35.00 2.19 11.28
CA ARG A 638 35.04 0.83 10.72
C ARG A 638 36.46 0.44 10.34
N ASP A 639 36.86 -0.78 10.65
CA ASP A 639 38.17 -1.35 10.28
C ASP A 639 38.13 -1.92 8.84
N PRO A 640 38.87 -1.32 7.86
CA PRO A 640 38.95 -1.79 6.49
C PRO A 640 39.77 -3.08 6.32
N ALA A 641 40.67 -3.43 7.26
CA ALA A 641 41.42 -4.70 7.19
C ALA A 641 40.51 -5.93 7.37
N ARG A 642 39.32 -5.75 7.95
CA ARG A 642 38.28 -6.77 8.03
C ARG A 642 37.69 -7.10 6.65
N LEU A 643 37.61 -6.13 5.74
CA LEU A 643 37.14 -6.34 4.36
C LEU A 643 38.19 -7.06 3.50
N GLU A 644 39.48 -6.82 3.71
CA GLU A 644 40.55 -7.53 2.98
C GLU A 644 40.75 -8.97 3.47
N ARG A 645 40.49 -9.27 4.75
CA ARG A 645 40.48 -10.65 5.26
C ARG A 645 39.26 -11.46 4.84
N LEU A 646 38.18 -10.78 4.43
CA LEU A 646 36.96 -11.38 3.88
C LEU A 646 36.93 -11.36 2.35
N GLY A 647 37.73 -10.50 1.72
CA GLY A 647 38.01 -10.43 0.30
C GLY A 647 39.19 -11.33 -0.09
N GLY A 648 39.09 -12.61 0.25
CA GLY A 648 39.89 -13.63 -0.42
C GLY A 648 39.52 -13.62 -1.90
N GLU A 649 40.54 -13.40 -2.73
CA GLU A 649 40.66 -13.60 -4.18
C GLU A 649 39.37 -13.88 -4.94
N THR A 650 39.15 -13.05 -5.97
CA THR A 650 38.18 -13.22 -7.06
C THR A 650 38.39 -14.55 -7.81
N GLU A 651 38.12 -15.68 -7.17
CA GLU A 651 37.80 -16.92 -7.84
C GLU A 651 36.31 -16.89 -8.13
N THR A 652 35.96 -16.92 -9.41
CA THR A 652 34.62 -17.29 -9.86
C THR A 652 34.36 -18.73 -9.41
N VAL A 653 33.92 -18.94 -8.16
CA VAL A 653 33.60 -20.26 -7.65
C VAL A 653 32.17 -20.59 -8.08
N PRO A 654 31.94 -21.61 -8.93
CA PRO A 654 30.59 -22.03 -9.34
C PRO A 654 29.77 -22.68 -8.21
N HIS A 655 30.36 -22.81 -7.02
CA HIS A 655 29.87 -23.59 -5.88
C HIS A 655 30.12 -22.83 -4.56
N PHE A 656 29.15 -22.06 -4.11
CA PHE A 656 29.18 -21.42 -2.79
C PHE A 656 28.56 -22.36 -1.75
N GLU A 657 29.36 -23.14 -1.02
CA GLU A 657 28.88 -24.10 0.00
C GLU A 657 27.79 -25.08 -0.49
N GLY A 658 27.85 -25.44 -1.78
CA GLY A 658 26.87 -26.30 -2.45
C GLY A 658 25.73 -25.55 -3.17
N LEU A 659 25.60 -24.24 -2.98
CA LEU A 659 24.70 -23.40 -3.77
C LEU A 659 25.30 -23.11 -5.15
N VAL A 660 24.44 -23.16 -6.17
CA VAL A 660 24.80 -22.95 -7.58
C VAL A 660 23.92 -21.83 -8.15
N GLY A 661 24.57 -20.81 -8.67
CA GLY A 661 23.93 -19.65 -9.30
C GLY A 661 24.92 -18.52 -9.50
N GLN A 662 24.79 -17.81 -10.61
CA GLN A 662 25.61 -16.65 -10.98
C GLN A 662 24.77 -15.38 -11.21
N HIS A 663 23.44 -15.51 -11.20
CA HIS A 663 22.54 -14.38 -11.31
C HIS A 663 22.82 -13.33 -10.21
N PRO A 664 22.76 -12.01 -10.51
CA PRO A 664 23.07 -10.95 -9.55
C PRO A 664 22.31 -11.06 -8.21
N SER A 665 21.07 -11.53 -8.25
CA SER A 665 20.27 -11.76 -7.03
C SER A 665 20.85 -12.84 -6.13
N MET A 666 21.42 -13.91 -6.70
CA MET A 666 22.08 -14.98 -5.93
C MET A 666 23.41 -14.49 -5.35
N MET A 667 24.16 -13.66 -6.09
CA MET A 667 25.40 -13.06 -5.60
C MET A 667 25.17 -12.16 -4.40
N ALA A 668 24.10 -11.36 -4.41
CA ALA A 668 23.70 -10.56 -3.25
C ALA A 668 23.39 -11.42 -2.01
N ILE A 669 22.72 -12.58 -2.21
CA ILE A 669 22.44 -13.53 -1.13
C ILE A 669 23.73 -14.14 -0.56
N TYR A 670 24.71 -14.49 -1.41
CA TYR A 670 25.98 -15.04 -0.94
C TYR A 670 26.78 -14.05 -0.08
N ASN A 671 26.76 -12.76 -0.47
CA ASN A 671 27.38 -11.70 0.31
C ASN A 671 26.68 -11.52 1.67
N LEU A 672 25.35 -11.50 1.68
CA LEU A 672 24.58 -11.40 2.93
C LEU A 672 24.82 -12.59 3.86
N ILE A 673 24.92 -13.82 3.32
CA ILE A 673 25.28 -15.00 4.11
C ILE A 673 26.67 -14.83 4.73
N ALA A 674 27.64 -14.32 3.98
CA ALA A 674 28.99 -14.09 4.48
C ALA A 674 29.03 -13.03 5.60
N GLU A 675 28.16 -12.02 5.54
CA GLU A 675 28.06 -10.97 6.57
C GLU A 675 27.37 -11.45 7.85
N VAL A 676 26.37 -12.32 7.72
CA VAL A 676 25.46 -12.70 8.82
C VAL A 676 25.81 -14.05 9.46
N ALA A 677 26.67 -14.86 8.84
CA ALA A 677 27.03 -16.19 9.34
C ALA A 677 27.54 -16.17 10.80
N ASP A 678 28.32 -15.17 11.20
CA ASP A 678 28.88 -15.06 12.56
C ASP A 678 27.97 -14.39 13.60
N SER A 679 26.80 -13.90 13.18
CA SER A 679 25.84 -13.24 14.07
C SER A 679 24.94 -14.25 14.79
N ASP A 680 24.56 -13.99 16.04
CA ASP A 680 23.52 -14.75 16.75
C ASP A 680 22.10 -14.30 16.36
N ALA A 681 21.96 -13.32 15.46
CA ALA A 681 20.66 -12.84 15.00
C ALA A 681 19.82 -13.94 14.32
N THR A 682 18.51 -13.85 14.49
CA THR A 682 17.55 -14.75 13.85
C THR A 682 17.47 -14.45 12.35
N VAL A 683 17.56 -15.50 11.53
CA VAL A 683 17.50 -15.38 10.07
C VAL A 683 16.20 -16.01 9.57
N LEU A 684 15.41 -15.25 8.80
CA LEU A 684 14.18 -15.72 8.18
C LEU A 684 14.37 -15.88 6.68
N ILE A 685 14.30 -17.12 6.19
CA ILE A 685 14.51 -17.47 4.79
C ILE A 685 13.13 -17.59 4.11
N LEU A 686 12.85 -16.68 3.19
CA LEU A 686 11.60 -16.61 2.43
C LEU A 686 11.82 -17.09 0.99
N GLY A 687 10.89 -17.87 0.45
CA GLY A 687 10.92 -18.24 -0.96
C GLY A 687 10.04 -19.43 -1.28
N GLU A 688 9.69 -19.58 -2.55
CA GLU A 688 8.83 -20.67 -3.01
C GLU A 688 9.38 -22.07 -2.66
N SER A 689 8.52 -23.09 -2.73
CA SER A 689 8.97 -24.47 -2.52
C SER A 689 9.98 -24.87 -3.60
N GLY A 690 11.04 -25.57 -3.19
CA GLY A 690 12.06 -26.07 -4.11
C GLY A 690 13.12 -25.06 -4.57
N THR A 691 13.19 -23.87 -3.95
CA THR A 691 14.19 -22.82 -4.27
C THR A 691 15.57 -23.02 -3.63
N GLY A 692 15.67 -23.85 -2.58
CA GLY A 692 16.94 -24.15 -1.89
C GLY A 692 17.08 -23.58 -0.47
N LYS A 693 15.98 -23.27 0.23
CA LYS A 693 15.99 -22.72 1.61
C LYS A 693 16.88 -23.48 2.60
N GLU A 694 16.84 -24.82 2.58
CA GLU A 694 17.67 -25.65 3.46
C GLU A 694 19.18 -25.51 3.15
N MET A 695 19.54 -25.32 1.87
CA MET A 695 20.93 -25.14 1.46
C MET A 695 21.50 -23.82 2.00
N ILE A 696 20.69 -22.76 2.04
CA ILE A 696 21.04 -21.48 2.67
C ILE A 696 21.26 -21.66 4.18
N ALA A 697 20.37 -22.38 4.86
CA ALA A 697 20.52 -22.67 6.28
C ALA A 697 21.81 -23.45 6.58
N ASN A 698 22.15 -24.45 5.75
CA ASN A 698 23.41 -25.18 5.86
C ASN A 698 24.63 -24.26 5.65
N ALA A 699 24.57 -23.34 4.68
CA ALA A 699 25.66 -22.40 4.40
C ALA A 699 25.90 -21.42 5.55
N LEU A 700 24.81 -20.90 6.16
CA LEU A 700 24.87 -20.03 7.33
C LEU A 700 25.55 -20.70 8.53
N VAL A 701 25.23 -21.97 8.79
CA VAL A 701 25.80 -22.73 9.92
C VAL A 701 27.26 -23.09 9.67
N ARG A 702 27.61 -23.53 8.45
CA ARG A 702 28.99 -23.93 8.12
C ARG A 702 29.99 -22.80 8.20
N ARG A 703 29.59 -21.57 7.83
CA ARG A 703 30.47 -20.39 7.89
C ARG A 703 30.45 -19.67 9.24
N GLY A 704 29.44 -19.94 10.07
CA GLY A 704 29.25 -19.22 11.33
C GLY A 704 30.10 -19.76 12.47
N SER A 705 30.30 -18.93 13.48
CA SER A 705 30.99 -19.26 14.75
C SER A 705 30.48 -20.51 15.49
N ARG A 706 29.26 -20.98 15.21
CA ARG A 706 28.64 -22.20 15.78
C ARG A 706 28.74 -23.44 14.87
N SER A 707 29.63 -23.46 13.88
CA SER A 707 29.76 -24.57 12.90
C SER A 707 30.03 -25.94 13.54
N ASP A 708 30.77 -25.98 14.65
CA ASP A 708 31.15 -27.21 15.37
C ASP A 708 30.14 -27.60 16.46
N ARG A 709 29.03 -26.85 16.58
CA ARG A 709 27.99 -27.05 17.59
C ARG A 709 26.78 -27.80 17.02
N PRO A 710 25.86 -28.29 17.87
CA PRO A 710 24.68 -29.03 17.39
C PRO A 710 23.86 -28.22 16.39
N PHE A 711 23.59 -28.81 15.22
CA PHE A 711 22.67 -28.26 14.22
C PHE A 711 21.42 -29.13 14.11
N VAL A 712 20.32 -28.64 14.71
CA VAL A 712 19.07 -29.40 14.82
C VAL A 712 18.07 -28.89 13.78
N LYS A 713 17.68 -29.73 12.83
CA LYS A 713 16.65 -29.42 11.83
C LYS A 713 15.29 -29.95 12.26
N VAL A 714 14.26 -29.12 12.13
CA VAL A 714 12.87 -29.45 12.43
C VAL A 714 11.99 -28.95 11.30
N ASN A 715 11.20 -29.83 10.71
CA ASN A 715 10.13 -29.44 9.79
C ASN A 715 8.83 -29.34 10.61
N CYS A 716 8.23 -28.16 10.62
CA CYS A 716 7.05 -27.86 11.43
C CYS A 716 5.75 -28.47 10.88
N SER A 717 5.67 -28.76 9.58
CA SER A 717 4.49 -29.38 8.96
C SER A 717 4.50 -30.92 9.02
N ALA A 718 5.64 -31.53 9.37
CA ALA A 718 5.79 -32.98 9.41
C ALA A 718 5.08 -33.66 10.60
N PHE A 719 4.62 -32.89 11.59
CA PHE A 719 4.03 -33.40 12.83
C PHE A 719 2.60 -32.87 13.04
N PRO A 720 1.65 -33.70 13.52
CA PRO A 720 0.38 -33.23 14.04
C PRO A 720 0.57 -32.24 15.20
N GLU A 721 -0.35 -31.29 15.36
CA GLU A 721 -0.32 -30.18 16.33
C GLU A 721 0.08 -30.62 17.75
N THR A 722 -0.50 -31.70 18.27
CA THR A 722 -0.22 -32.21 19.63
C THR A 722 1.17 -32.83 19.79
N LEU A 723 1.77 -33.32 18.70
CA LEU A 723 3.11 -33.91 18.70
C LEU A 723 4.19 -32.88 18.43
N LEU A 724 3.88 -31.80 17.71
CA LEU A 724 4.83 -30.73 17.40
C LEU A 724 5.34 -30.05 18.67
N GLU A 725 4.45 -29.71 19.62
CA GLU A 725 4.85 -29.11 20.90
C GLU A 725 5.76 -30.04 21.71
N SER A 726 5.46 -31.34 21.69
CA SER A 726 6.22 -32.38 22.38
C SER A 726 7.60 -32.61 21.75
N GLU A 727 7.72 -32.49 20.43
CA GLU A 727 9.01 -32.52 19.74
C GLU A 727 9.81 -31.25 20.06
N LEU A 728 9.23 -30.05 19.90
CA LEU A 728 9.94 -28.78 20.06
C LEU A 728 10.42 -28.55 21.50
N PHE A 729 9.51 -28.69 22.48
CA PHE A 729 9.75 -28.31 23.87
C PHE A 729 9.94 -29.50 24.83
N GLY A 730 9.69 -30.73 24.39
CA GLY A 730 9.80 -31.90 25.26
C GLY A 730 8.63 -32.05 26.24
N HIS A 731 8.62 -33.16 26.99
CA HIS A 731 7.57 -33.44 27.97
C HIS A 731 8.09 -34.26 29.16
N VAL A 732 7.40 -34.16 30.30
CA VAL A 732 7.60 -35.05 31.44
C VAL A 732 6.62 -36.22 31.42
N ARG A 733 6.99 -37.32 32.07
CA ARG A 733 6.13 -38.51 32.22
C ARG A 733 4.77 -38.10 32.81
N GLY A 734 3.69 -38.48 32.13
CA GLY A 734 2.32 -38.18 32.55
C GLY A 734 1.74 -36.86 32.02
N ALA A 735 2.45 -36.11 31.17
CA ALA A 735 1.95 -34.87 30.57
C ALA A 735 0.69 -35.05 29.68
N PHE A 736 0.52 -36.22 29.05
CA PHE A 736 -0.65 -36.62 28.29
C PHE A 736 -0.80 -38.16 28.31
N THR A 737 -1.91 -38.70 27.82
CA THR A 737 -2.28 -40.13 27.92
C THR A 737 -1.20 -41.12 27.44
N ASP A 738 -0.36 -40.73 26.49
CA ASP A 738 0.72 -41.55 25.93
C ASP A 738 2.15 -41.17 26.40
N ALA A 739 2.29 -40.21 27.34
CA ALA A 739 3.58 -39.77 27.88
C ALA A 739 4.17 -40.77 28.91
N ARG A 740 4.67 -41.91 28.44
CA ARG A 740 5.17 -43.01 29.29
C ARG A 740 6.53 -42.74 29.97
N SER A 741 7.31 -41.82 29.42
CA SER A 741 8.64 -41.43 29.93
C SER A 741 8.92 -39.97 29.59
N ASP A 742 9.85 -39.34 30.29
CA ASP A 742 10.34 -38.00 29.95
C ASP A 742 10.99 -37.99 28.55
N ARG A 743 10.83 -36.88 27.83
CA ARG A 743 11.44 -36.68 26.52
C ARG A 743 12.03 -35.28 26.39
N VAL A 744 13.28 -35.23 25.95
CA VAL A 744 14.04 -34.02 25.67
C VAL A 744 13.59 -33.39 24.35
N GLY A 745 13.26 -32.09 24.38
CA GLY A 745 12.81 -31.30 23.22
C GLY A 745 13.94 -30.95 22.24
N ARG A 746 13.57 -30.45 21.06
CA ARG A 746 14.53 -30.03 20.02
C ARG A 746 15.31 -28.77 20.40
N PHE A 747 14.70 -27.84 21.14
CA PHE A 747 15.41 -26.67 21.67
C PHE A 747 16.48 -27.07 22.68
N GLU A 748 16.17 -27.99 23.60
CA GLU A 748 17.16 -28.51 24.56
C GLU A 748 18.32 -29.25 23.86
N LYS A 749 18.04 -29.98 22.77
CA LYS A 749 19.09 -30.64 21.96
C LYS A 749 19.96 -29.65 21.17
N ALA A 750 19.44 -28.46 20.90
CA ALA A 750 20.11 -27.43 20.13
C ALA A 750 20.87 -26.43 21.01
N ASP A 751 20.88 -26.65 22.34
CA ASP A 751 21.53 -25.77 23.29
C ASP A 751 23.03 -25.58 22.99
N GLY A 752 23.49 -24.33 23.04
CA GLY A 752 24.81 -23.90 22.59
C GLY A 752 25.06 -24.00 21.08
N GLY A 753 24.04 -24.33 20.29
CA GLY A 753 24.09 -24.59 18.85
C GLY A 753 23.09 -23.76 18.04
N THR A 754 22.58 -24.35 16.94
CA THR A 754 21.61 -23.70 16.03
C THR A 754 20.43 -24.63 15.75
N ILE A 755 19.22 -24.08 15.75
CA ILE A 755 17.99 -24.77 15.33
C ILE A 755 17.49 -24.20 14.01
N PHE A 756 17.16 -25.07 13.06
CA PHE A 756 16.52 -24.72 11.81
C PHE A 756 15.05 -25.15 11.83
N LEU A 757 14.15 -24.17 11.76
CA LEU A 757 12.70 -24.35 11.74
C LEU A 757 12.20 -24.16 10.30
N ASP A 758 12.01 -25.27 9.59
CA ASP A 758 11.43 -25.26 8.25
C ASP A 758 9.90 -25.25 8.30
N GLU A 759 9.30 -24.62 7.31
CA GLU A 759 7.86 -24.35 7.21
C GLU A 759 7.28 -23.69 8.46
N ILE A 760 7.96 -22.66 8.97
CA ILE A 760 7.56 -21.97 10.20
C ILE A 760 6.13 -21.40 10.13
N GLY A 761 5.62 -21.06 8.93
CA GLY A 761 4.25 -20.57 8.74
C GLY A 761 3.14 -21.60 8.97
N GLU A 762 3.47 -22.86 9.25
CA GLU A 762 2.49 -23.93 9.52
C GLU A 762 2.36 -24.26 11.02
N ILE A 763 3.06 -23.52 11.91
CA ILE A 763 2.99 -23.81 13.35
C ILE A 763 1.65 -23.37 13.98
N PRO A 764 1.05 -24.17 14.88
CA PRO A 764 -0.16 -23.80 15.60
C PRO A 764 0.03 -22.61 16.55
N LEU A 765 -1.02 -21.82 16.77
CA LEU A 765 -0.99 -20.62 17.61
C LEU A 765 -0.52 -20.88 19.06
N SER A 766 -0.84 -22.04 19.63
CA SER A 766 -0.38 -22.41 20.99
C SER A 766 1.13 -22.62 21.06
N SER A 767 1.72 -23.19 20.01
CA SER A 767 3.17 -23.37 19.85
C SER A 767 3.88 -22.05 19.60
N GLN A 768 3.22 -21.11 18.89
CA GLN A 768 3.76 -19.77 18.62
C GLN A 768 4.04 -18.99 19.91
N VAL A 769 3.18 -19.11 20.93
CA VAL A 769 3.38 -18.44 22.22
C VAL A 769 4.63 -18.93 22.93
N LYS A 770 4.86 -20.24 22.91
CA LYS A 770 6.03 -20.86 23.53
C LYS A 770 7.31 -20.55 22.77
N LEU A 771 7.23 -20.55 21.43
CA LEU A 771 8.35 -20.17 20.58
C LEU A 771 8.78 -18.71 20.80
N LEU A 772 7.82 -17.80 20.98
CA LEU A 772 8.11 -16.41 21.30
C LEU A 772 8.93 -16.28 22.58
N ARG A 773 8.56 -16.99 23.66
CA ARG A 773 9.33 -16.99 24.92
C ARG A 773 10.77 -17.48 24.71
N VAL A 774 11.00 -18.46 23.85
CA VAL A 774 12.37 -18.91 23.53
C VAL A 774 13.18 -17.81 22.83
N LEU A 775 12.56 -17.05 21.92
CA LEU A 775 13.22 -15.99 21.16
C LEU A 775 13.42 -14.69 21.96
N GLU A 776 12.59 -14.45 22.98
CA GLU A 776 12.67 -13.25 23.83
C GLU A 776 13.54 -13.47 25.06
N GLU A 777 13.30 -14.56 25.80
CA GLU A 777 13.86 -14.81 27.13
C GLU A 777 14.94 -15.90 27.12
N GLY A 778 15.05 -16.66 26.02
CA GLY A 778 15.92 -17.85 25.98
C GLY A 778 15.43 -18.97 26.90
N THR A 779 14.15 -18.97 27.26
CA THR A 779 13.58 -19.95 28.21
C THR A 779 12.32 -20.61 27.69
N PHE A 780 12.09 -21.87 28.07
CA PHE A 780 10.83 -22.59 27.83
C PHE A 780 10.52 -23.62 28.92
N GLU A 781 9.28 -24.10 28.96
CA GLU A 781 8.82 -25.13 29.88
C GLU A 781 8.52 -26.44 29.12
N ARG A 782 8.87 -27.58 29.72
CA ARG A 782 8.45 -28.89 29.18
C ARG A 782 6.94 -29.08 29.36
N LEU A 783 6.28 -29.76 28.43
CA LEU A 783 4.86 -30.11 28.60
C LEU A 783 4.67 -30.92 29.89
N GLY A 784 3.76 -30.46 30.75
CA GLY A 784 3.44 -31.09 32.04
C GLY A 784 4.34 -30.69 33.22
N SER A 785 5.30 -29.78 33.01
CA SER A 785 6.13 -29.17 34.07
C SER A 785 5.99 -27.64 34.00
N SER A 786 6.12 -26.98 35.15
CA SER A 786 6.16 -25.52 35.29
C SER A 786 7.58 -25.00 35.54
N ASP A 787 8.59 -25.86 35.41
CA ASP A 787 9.99 -25.50 35.65
C ASP A 787 10.58 -24.90 34.35
N PRO A 788 10.97 -23.61 34.34
CA PRO A 788 11.57 -23.00 33.16
C PRO A 788 13.00 -23.52 32.95
N LEU A 789 13.32 -23.90 31.72
CA LEU A 789 14.65 -24.29 31.25
C LEU A 789 15.23 -23.15 30.40
N GLN A 790 16.51 -22.83 30.62
CA GLN A 790 17.24 -21.84 29.84
C GLN A 790 18.08 -22.51 28.75
N VAL A 791 18.05 -21.95 27.54
CA VAL A 791 18.80 -22.42 26.37
C VAL A 791 19.42 -21.26 25.60
N ASP A 792 20.64 -21.49 25.11
CA ASP A 792 21.36 -20.58 24.20
C ASP A 792 21.36 -21.17 22.79
N THR A 793 20.30 -20.94 22.03
CA THR A 793 20.13 -21.50 20.68
C THR A 793 19.92 -20.40 19.65
N ARG A 794 20.75 -20.38 18.60
CA ARG A 794 20.51 -19.53 17.43
C ARG A 794 19.35 -20.09 16.60
N VAL A 795 18.42 -19.25 16.19
CA VAL A 795 17.25 -19.67 15.38
C VAL A 795 17.42 -19.25 13.92
N ILE A 796 17.22 -20.21 13.01
CA ILE A 796 17.06 -19.96 11.57
C ILE A 796 15.68 -20.50 11.20
N ALA A 797 14.82 -19.67 10.62
CA ALA A 797 13.48 -20.05 10.22
C ALA A 797 13.33 -19.97 8.70
N ALA A 798 12.49 -20.83 8.11
CA ALA A 798 12.21 -20.83 6.69
C ALA A 798 10.71 -21.05 6.41
N THR A 799 10.19 -20.40 5.37
CA THR A 799 8.80 -20.61 4.92
C THR A 799 8.61 -20.22 3.45
N ASN A 800 7.63 -20.85 2.81
CA ASN A 800 7.09 -20.46 1.51
C ASN A 800 5.75 -19.71 1.62
N GLN A 801 5.18 -19.63 2.83
CA GLN A 801 3.93 -18.91 3.09
C GLN A 801 4.21 -17.41 3.25
N ASP A 802 3.25 -16.59 2.83
CA ASP A 802 3.26 -15.15 3.09
C ASP A 802 2.92 -14.91 4.58
N LEU A 803 3.95 -14.87 5.44
CA LEU A 803 3.77 -14.59 6.87
C LEU A 803 3.06 -13.25 7.13
N PRO A 804 3.38 -12.13 6.45
CA PRO A 804 2.59 -10.90 6.54
C PRO A 804 1.09 -11.10 6.25
N HIS A 805 0.73 -11.96 5.28
CA HIS A 805 -0.66 -12.31 5.04
C HIS A 805 -1.25 -13.19 6.15
N GLN A 806 -0.52 -14.19 6.64
CA GLN A 806 -0.98 -15.02 7.76
C GLN A 806 -1.15 -14.23 9.07
N VAL A 807 -0.34 -13.19 9.30
CA VAL A 807 -0.49 -12.24 10.40
C VAL A 807 -1.77 -11.42 10.23
N ARG A 808 -2.04 -10.92 9.02
CA ARG A 808 -3.32 -10.25 8.68
C ARG A 808 -4.53 -11.18 8.90
N ASP A 809 -4.38 -12.46 8.59
CA ASP A 809 -5.41 -13.50 8.76
C ASP A 809 -5.52 -14.06 10.20
N ARG A 810 -4.67 -13.62 11.14
CA ARG A 810 -4.52 -14.17 12.50
C ARG A 810 -4.17 -15.66 12.61
N ARG A 811 -3.58 -16.24 11.57
CA ARG A 811 -3.03 -17.61 11.62
C ARG A 811 -1.59 -17.62 12.15
N PHE A 812 -0.92 -16.47 12.12
CA PHE A 812 0.42 -16.26 12.68
C PHE A 812 0.41 -15.02 13.56
N ARG A 813 1.09 -15.05 14.72
CA ARG A 813 1.16 -13.90 15.63
C ARG A 813 2.14 -12.85 15.10
N ASP A 814 1.76 -11.58 15.27
CA ASP A 814 2.56 -10.42 14.87
C ASP A 814 3.85 -10.32 15.69
N ASP A 815 3.78 -10.45 17.00
CA ASP A 815 4.93 -10.44 17.92
C ASP A 815 6.02 -11.47 17.53
N LEU A 816 5.60 -12.71 17.26
CA LEU A 816 6.48 -13.78 16.80
C LEU A 816 7.06 -13.50 15.41
N TYR A 817 6.25 -12.97 14.49
CA TYR A 817 6.72 -12.60 13.15
C TYR A 817 7.85 -11.57 13.22
N TYR A 818 7.70 -10.50 14.02
CA TYR A 818 8.75 -9.49 14.16
C TYR A 818 10.03 -10.07 14.78
N ARG A 819 9.91 -10.99 15.74
CA ARG A 819 11.07 -11.62 16.38
C ARG A 819 11.79 -12.63 15.50
N LEU A 820 11.07 -13.26 14.55
CA LEU A 820 11.66 -14.11 13.52
C LEU A 820 12.26 -13.29 12.37
N ASN A 821 11.62 -12.19 11.98
CA ASN A 821 11.98 -11.37 10.83
C ASN A 821 13.08 -10.33 11.12
N VAL A 822 14.17 -10.74 11.79
CA VAL A 822 15.30 -9.84 12.09
C VAL A 822 16.20 -9.66 10.86
N ILE A 823 16.55 -10.76 10.19
CA ILE A 823 17.31 -10.74 8.93
C ILE A 823 16.56 -11.57 7.88
N PRO A 824 15.77 -10.94 7.00
CA PRO A 824 15.10 -11.64 5.91
C PRO A 824 16.06 -11.95 4.76
N ILE A 825 16.06 -13.20 4.30
CA ILE A 825 16.71 -13.63 3.06
C ILE A 825 15.64 -14.09 2.07
N LEU A 826 15.40 -13.30 1.03
CA LEU A 826 14.43 -13.61 -0.03
C LEU A 826 15.09 -14.37 -1.18
N LEU A 827 14.68 -15.61 -1.39
CA LEU A 827 15.12 -16.45 -2.50
C LEU A 827 14.21 -16.26 -3.73
N PRO A 828 14.76 -15.79 -4.87
CA PRO A 828 13.99 -15.65 -6.09
C PRO A 828 13.64 -17.02 -6.70
N PRO A 829 12.45 -17.16 -7.30
CA PRO A 829 12.06 -18.37 -8.02
C PRO A 829 12.93 -18.56 -9.28
N LEU A 830 13.07 -19.81 -9.72
CA LEU A 830 13.96 -20.18 -10.82
C LEU A 830 13.62 -19.47 -12.14
N ARG A 831 12.33 -19.23 -12.39
CA ARG A 831 11.83 -18.49 -13.56
C ARG A 831 12.32 -17.05 -13.66
N GLU A 832 12.72 -16.43 -12.55
CA GLU A 832 13.26 -15.06 -12.49
C GLU A 832 14.79 -15.05 -12.62
N ARG A 833 15.44 -16.21 -12.59
CA ARG A 833 16.90 -16.39 -12.73
C ARG A 833 17.26 -17.45 -13.77
N ARG A 834 16.66 -17.35 -14.95
CA ARG A 834 16.81 -18.36 -16.04
C ARG A 834 18.27 -18.56 -16.47
N ASP A 835 19.12 -17.54 -16.29
CA ASP A 835 20.55 -17.61 -16.57
C ASP A 835 21.29 -18.64 -15.70
N ASP A 836 20.72 -19.03 -14.55
CA ASP A 836 21.27 -20.08 -13.68
C ASP A 836 20.93 -21.49 -14.17
N ILE A 837 19.94 -21.68 -15.06
CA ILE A 837 19.47 -23.00 -15.50
C ILE A 837 20.60 -23.82 -16.14
N PRO A 838 21.41 -23.30 -17.08
CA PRO A 838 22.52 -24.06 -17.65
C PRO A 838 23.56 -24.52 -16.61
N LEU A 839 23.84 -23.67 -15.61
CA LEU A 839 24.79 -23.99 -14.53
C LEU A 839 24.24 -25.09 -13.61
N LEU A 840 22.94 -25.03 -13.29
CA LEU A 840 22.24 -26.04 -12.51
C LEU A 840 22.17 -27.38 -13.26
N LEU A 841 21.90 -27.35 -14.58
CA LEU A 841 21.91 -28.55 -15.42
C LEU A 841 23.28 -29.23 -15.40
N ASP A 842 24.37 -28.49 -15.60
CA ASP A 842 25.72 -29.05 -15.56
C ASP A 842 26.06 -29.64 -14.18
N HIS A 843 25.66 -28.95 -13.10
CA HIS A 843 25.82 -29.44 -11.73
C HIS A 843 25.09 -30.77 -11.51
N PHE A 844 23.80 -30.88 -11.90
CA PHE A 844 23.02 -32.11 -11.73
C PHE A 844 23.53 -33.25 -12.62
N LEU A 845 23.90 -32.97 -13.87
CA LEU A 845 24.54 -33.97 -14.73
C LEU A 845 25.82 -34.52 -14.10
N THR A 846 26.65 -33.65 -13.55
CA THR A 846 27.87 -34.05 -12.83
C THR A 846 27.56 -34.88 -11.58
N LYS A 847 26.51 -34.51 -10.82
CA LYS A 847 26.04 -35.28 -9.66
C LYS A 847 25.60 -36.70 -10.05
N TYR A 848 24.76 -36.86 -11.07
CA TYR A 848 24.25 -38.18 -11.47
C TYR A 848 25.29 -39.06 -12.17
N ARG A 849 26.25 -38.46 -12.90
CA ARG A 849 27.42 -39.19 -13.44
C ARG A 849 28.19 -39.92 -12.32
N ARG A 850 28.39 -39.24 -11.18
CA ARG A 850 29.09 -39.82 -10.01
C ARG A 850 28.27 -40.94 -9.36
N LEU A 851 26.95 -40.85 -9.36
CA LEU A 851 26.06 -41.80 -8.67
C LEU A 851 25.78 -43.07 -9.49
N THR A 852 25.63 -42.99 -10.82
CA THR A 852 25.09 -44.12 -11.62
C THR A 852 26.06 -44.68 -12.67
N GLN A 853 27.34 -44.28 -12.67
CA GLN A 853 28.40 -44.68 -13.61
C GLN A 853 28.11 -44.48 -15.12
N LYS A 854 27.02 -43.82 -15.51
CA LYS A 854 26.71 -43.50 -16.92
C LYS A 854 27.47 -42.25 -17.37
N GLN A 855 28.00 -42.26 -18.60
CA GLN A 855 28.75 -41.15 -19.20
C GLN A 855 27.90 -40.25 -20.12
N ILE A 856 26.81 -39.71 -19.60
CA ILE A 856 25.96 -38.79 -20.36
C ILE A 856 26.58 -37.38 -20.34
N GLY A 857 27.11 -36.95 -21.48
CA GLY A 857 27.95 -35.76 -21.63
C GLY A 857 27.20 -34.47 -21.97
N GLN A 858 26.10 -34.58 -22.73
CA GLN A 858 25.52 -33.43 -23.42
C GLN A 858 23.98 -33.45 -23.39
N ILE A 859 23.38 -32.27 -23.57
CA ILE A 859 21.94 -32.06 -23.78
C ILE A 859 21.79 -31.55 -25.22
N SER A 860 20.83 -32.06 -25.99
CA SER A 860 20.57 -31.54 -27.36
C SER A 860 20.11 -30.09 -27.32
N ASP A 861 20.37 -29.30 -28.37
CA ASP A 861 19.95 -27.89 -28.43
C ASP A 861 18.43 -27.73 -28.28
N GLN A 862 17.66 -28.69 -28.81
CA GLN A 862 16.20 -28.74 -28.67
C GLN A 862 15.78 -29.03 -27.23
N ALA A 863 16.43 -29.98 -26.56
CA ALA A 863 16.17 -30.25 -25.14
C ALA A 863 16.58 -29.07 -24.25
N MET A 864 17.69 -28.39 -24.55
CA MET A 864 18.14 -27.19 -23.83
C MET A 864 17.13 -26.04 -23.98
N SER A 865 16.57 -25.86 -25.19
CA SER A 865 15.53 -24.85 -25.43
C SER A 865 14.27 -25.13 -24.62
N LEU A 866 13.88 -26.41 -24.47
CA LEU A 866 12.76 -26.80 -23.60
C LEU A 866 13.07 -26.56 -22.12
N PHE A 867 14.30 -26.82 -21.68
CA PHE A 867 14.70 -26.50 -20.31
C PHE A 867 14.67 -24.97 -20.02
N LEU A 868 15.01 -24.11 -20.98
CA LEU A 868 14.96 -22.65 -20.80
C LEU A 868 13.55 -22.05 -20.94
N GLY A 869 12.67 -22.72 -21.69
CA GLY A 869 11.30 -22.26 -21.96
C GLY A 869 10.28 -22.61 -20.86
N TYR A 870 10.63 -23.52 -19.95
CA TYR A 870 9.74 -23.99 -18.88
C TYR A 870 9.80 -23.09 -17.63
N ASP A 871 8.66 -22.87 -16.98
CA ASP A 871 8.54 -21.93 -15.85
C ASP A 871 8.88 -22.53 -14.47
N TYR A 872 9.08 -23.85 -14.39
CA TYR A 872 9.43 -24.58 -13.16
C TYR A 872 8.63 -24.18 -11.91
N PRO A 873 7.31 -24.45 -11.84
CA PRO A 873 6.52 -24.22 -10.62
C PRO A 873 7.10 -24.90 -9.35
N GLY A 874 7.83 -26.01 -9.48
CA GLY A 874 8.56 -26.66 -8.39
C GLY A 874 10.02 -26.21 -8.25
N ASN A 875 10.41 -25.14 -8.92
CA ASN A 875 11.73 -24.49 -8.88
C ASN A 875 12.90 -25.47 -9.14
N VAL A 876 14.01 -25.31 -8.43
CA VAL A 876 15.24 -26.09 -8.62
C VAL A 876 15.01 -27.58 -8.36
N ARG A 877 14.10 -27.94 -7.44
CA ARG A 877 13.72 -29.33 -7.17
C ARG A 877 13.04 -29.99 -8.37
N GLU A 878 12.19 -29.26 -9.08
CA GLU A 878 11.57 -29.77 -10.31
C GLU A 878 12.58 -29.89 -11.45
N LEU A 879 13.50 -28.93 -11.58
CA LEU A 879 14.61 -29.03 -12.54
C LEU A 879 15.47 -30.28 -12.28
N GLU A 880 15.86 -30.52 -11.02
CA GLU A 880 16.61 -31.72 -10.62
C GLU A 880 15.87 -33.01 -10.98
N ASN A 881 14.58 -33.09 -10.65
CA ASN A 881 13.72 -34.24 -10.98
C ASN A 881 13.61 -34.45 -12.50
N ALA A 882 13.51 -33.38 -13.28
CA ALA A 882 13.45 -33.45 -14.74
C ALA A 882 14.77 -33.98 -15.33
N VAL A 883 15.91 -33.54 -14.80
CA VAL A 883 17.23 -34.06 -15.17
C VAL A 883 17.37 -35.52 -14.78
N GLU A 884 16.99 -35.91 -13.57
CA GLU A 884 17.03 -37.31 -13.11
C GLU A 884 16.21 -38.22 -14.01
N HIS A 885 14.97 -37.84 -14.34
CA HIS A 885 14.11 -38.57 -15.25
C HIS A 885 14.75 -38.72 -16.64
N ALA A 886 15.30 -37.63 -17.19
CA ALA A 886 15.96 -37.64 -18.48
C ALA A 886 17.22 -38.52 -18.46
N PHE A 887 18.01 -38.46 -17.40
CA PHE A 887 19.23 -39.24 -17.20
C PHE A 887 18.94 -40.75 -17.06
N ALA A 888 17.87 -41.11 -16.35
CA ALA A 888 17.43 -42.50 -16.20
C ALA A 888 17.01 -43.13 -17.54
N ARG A 889 16.28 -42.39 -18.37
CA ARG A 889 15.72 -42.85 -19.67
C ARG A 889 16.67 -42.78 -20.85
N THR A 890 17.84 -42.18 -20.64
CA THR A 890 18.87 -42.05 -21.66
C THR A 890 19.85 -43.21 -21.55
N ALA A 891 20.07 -43.89 -22.68
CA ALA A 891 21.01 -45.00 -22.84
C ALA A 891 22.29 -44.58 -23.60
N GLY A 892 22.28 -43.44 -24.30
CA GLY A 892 23.43 -42.87 -25.01
C GLY A 892 24.07 -41.71 -24.25
N ASN A 893 24.96 -40.95 -24.91
CA ASN A 893 25.72 -39.86 -24.27
C ASN A 893 25.02 -38.49 -24.32
N ILE A 894 23.85 -38.39 -24.97
CA ILE A 894 23.12 -37.14 -25.20
C ILE A 894 21.68 -37.29 -24.70
N ILE A 895 21.22 -36.34 -23.88
CA ILE A 895 19.81 -36.20 -23.51
C ILE A 895 19.07 -35.48 -24.63
N THR A 896 18.09 -36.17 -25.23
CA THR A 896 17.21 -35.61 -26.26
C THR A 896 15.83 -35.26 -25.68
N GLU A 897 15.08 -34.45 -26.39
CA GLU A 897 13.76 -33.94 -26.04
C GLU A 897 12.74 -35.05 -25.74
N GLN A 898 12.82 -36.21 -26.43
CA GLN A 898 11.93 -37.35 -26.18
C GLN A 898 12.20 -38.04 -24.84
N LYS A 899 13.34 -37.77 -24.19
CA LYS A 899 13.72 -38.35 -22.90
C LYS A 899 13.30 -37.47 -21.72
N LEU A 900 12.89 -36.23 -21.97
CA LEU A 900 12.39 -35.32 -20.94
C LEU A 900 11.00 -35.77 -20.41
N PRO A 901 10.58 -35.29 -19.22
CA PRO A 901 9.22 -35.47 -18.75
C PRO A 901 8.17 -34.88 -19.72
N LEU A 902 6.98 -35.49 -19.78
CA LEU A 902 5.87 -35.02 -20.63
C LEU A 902 5.49 -33.55 -20.39
N ALA A 903 5.67 -33.05 -19.16
CA ALA A 903 5.41 -31.66 -18.80
C ALA A 903 6.27 -30.66 -19.61
N LEU A 904 7.56 -30.99 -19.83
CA LEU A 904 8.46 -30.19 -20.66
C LEU A 904 8.22 -30.41 -22.16
N GLN A 905 7.71 -31.59 -22.55
CA GLN A 905 7.40 -31.92 -23.96
C GLN A 905 6.12 -31.23 -24.46
N ARG A 906 5.13 -30.98 -23.59
CA ARG A 906 3.80 -30.43 -23.95
C ARG A 906 3.78 -28.92 -24.20
N GLN A 907 4.86 -28.20 -23.95
CA GLN A 907 4.94 -26.75 -24.22
C GLN A 907 5.16 -26.40 -25.71
N MET A 908 5.15 -27.38 -26.62
CA MET A 908 5.04 -27.11 -28.05
C MET A 908 3.70 -26.43 -28.37
N PRO A 909 3.66 -25.28 -29.06
CA PRO A 909 2.42 -24.66 -29.49
C PRO A 909 1.57 -25.63 -30.32
N ALA A 910 0.30 -25.81 -29.94
CA ALA A 910 -0.71 -26.55 -30.68
C ALA A 910 -1.21 -25.74 -31.89
N ALA A 911 -0.32 -25.42 -32.82
CA ALA A 911 -0.63 -24.77 -34.08
C ALA A 911 0.23 -25.35 -35.21
N GLU A 912 0.17 -26.67 -35.41
CA GLU A 912 0.59 -27.34 -36.65
C GLU A 912 0.14 -28.82 -36.61
N ALA A 913 -1.17 -29.03 -36.59
CA ALA A 913 -1.76 -30.34 -36.83
C ALA A 913 -3.01 -30.19 -37.69
N ARG A 914 -2.79 -29.86 -38.97
CA ARG A 914 -3.58 -30.26 -40.15
C ARG A 914 -3.05 -29.56 -41.40
N THR A 915 -2.11 -30.21 -42.07
CA THR A 915 -2.12 -30.44 -43.53
C THR A 915 -0.99 -31.41 -43.85
N GLU A 916 -1.36 -32.64 -44.22
CA GLU A 916 -0.44 -33.45 -45.02
C GLU A 916 -0.26 -32.77 -46.39
N SER A 917 0.97 -32.89 -46.88
CA SER A 917 1.47 -32.61 -48.25
C SER A 917 2.11 -31.23 -48.53
N SER A 918 3.35 -31.33 -49.01
CA SER A 918 4.24 -30.34 -49.65
C SER A 918 5.23 -29.53 -48.76
N SER A 919 6.50 -29.62 -49.16
CA SER A 919 7.73 -29.08 -48.55
C SER A 919 7.89 -27.55 -48.70
N PRO A 920 8.20 -26.78 -47.63
CA PRO A 920 8.33 -25.31 -47.72
C PRO A 920 9.76 -24.78 -47.52
N THR A 921 10.83 -25.52 -47.87
CA THR A 921 12.21 -25.02 -47.73
C THR A 921 12.62 -24.02 -48.82
N ASN A 922 11.94 -23.95 -49.97
CA ASN A 922 12.38 -23.11 -51.10
C ASN A 922 11.85 -21.65 -51.11
N GLU A 923 10.69 -21.35 -50.48
CA GLU A 923 10.11 -20.00 -50.60
C GLU A 923 10.84 -18.96 -49.72
N GLU A 924 11.29 -19.36 -48.53
CA GLU A 924 11.98 -18.45 -47.61
C GLU A 924 13.38 -18.10 -48.12
N GLU A 925 14.11 -19.12 -48.60
CA GLU A 925 15.42 -18.93 -49.25
C GLU A 925 15.32 -17.98 -50.44
N GLN A 926 14.31 -18.15 -51.30
CA GLN A 926 14.08 -17.26 -52.45
C GLN A 926 13.74 -15.83 -52.04
N ARG A 927 12.92 -15.62 -51.01
CA ARG A 927 12.60 -14.27 -50.50
C ARG A 927 13.83 -13.56 -49.95
N ILE A 928 14.69 -14.29 -49.23
CA ILE A 928 15.95 -13.75 -48.70
C ILE A 928 16.89 -13.37 -49.84
N LEU A 929 17.05 -14.22 -50.85
CA LEU A 929 17.85 -13.92 -52.04
C LEU A 929 17.30 -12.74 -52.84
N GLN A 930 15.98 -12.60 -52.95
CA GLN A 930 15.36 -11.49 -53.67
C GLN A 930 15.58 -10.15 -52.94
N ALA A 931 15.42 -10.13 -51.62
CA ALA A 931 15.67 -8.95 -50.80
C ALA A 931 17.16 -8.56 -50.76
N LEU A 932 18.06 -9.56 -50.72
CA LEU A 932 19.51 -9.32 -50.83
C LEU A 932 19.87 -8.73 -52.19
N ASN A 933 19.33 -9.26 -53.29
CA ASN A 933 19.59 -8.71 -54.63
C ASN A 933 19.01 -7.30 -54.82
N GLN A 934 17.80 -7.02 -54.31
CA GLN A 934 17.19 -5.67 -54.34
C GLN A 934 17.97 -4.66 -53.50
N ALA A 935 18.60 -5.10 -52.41
CA ALA A 935 19.46 -4.29 -51.56
C ALA A 935 20.93 -4.26 -52.00
N HIS A 936 21.27 -4.78 -53.20
CA HIS A 936 22.64 -4.90 -53.69
C HIS A 936 23.59 -5.56 -52.67
N TRP A 937 23.13 -6.63 -52.02
CA TRP A 937 23.83 -7.38 -50.98
C TRP A 937 24.17 -6.58 -49.71
N ASN A 938 23.58 -5.39 -49.53
CA ASN A 938 23.64 -4.66 -48.27
C ASN A 938 22.71 -5.28 -47.23
N ARG A 939 23.28 -6.10 -46.34
CA ARG A 939 22.58 -6.87 -45.29
C ARG A 939 21.68 -6.02 -44.38
N ASN A 940 22.03 -4.76 -44.10
CA ASN A 940 21.19 -3.89 -43.27
C ASN A 940 19.90 -3.46 -44.00
N GLN A 941 20.02 -3.11 -45.28
CA GLN A 941 18.84 -2.76 -46.09
C GLN A 941 17.98 -3.99 -46.41
N ALA A 942 18.60 -5.14 -46.70
CA ALA A 942 17.89 -6.39 -46.91
C ALA A 942 17.10 -6.82 -45.66
N ALA A 943 17.68 -6.66 -44.47
CA ALA A 943 17.02 -6.96 -43.21
C ALA A 943 15.80 -6.05 -42.98
N ASN A 944 15.92 -4.76 -43.32
CA ASN A 944 14.80 -3.81 -43.25
C ASN A 944 13.69 -4.12 -44.27
N LEU A 945 14.03 -4.51 -45.51
CA LEU A 945 13.05 -4.92 -46.53
C LEU A 945 12.26 -6.17 -46.11
N LEU A 946 12.91 -7.07 -45.35
CA LEU A 946 12.31 -8.29 -44.82
C LEU A 946 11.66 -8.10 -43.45
N GLY A 947 11.68 -6.89 -42.88
CA GLY A 947 11.11 -6.58 -41.55
C GLY A 947 11.77 -7.34 -40.39
N MET A 948 13.05 -7.72 -40.51
CA MET A 948 13.77 -8.51 -39.49
C MET A 948 15.10 -7.87 -39.08
N SER A 949 15.64 -8.28 -37.92
CA SER A 949 16.93 -7.77 -37.43
C SER A 949 18.10 -8.29 -38.28
N ARG A 950 19.20 -7.53 -38.38
CA ARG A 950 20.43 -7.93 -39.09
C ARG A 950 21.00 -9.28 -38.57
N VAL A 951 20.90 -9.51 -37.27
CA VAL A 951 21.38 -10.76 -36.62
C VAL A 951 20.51 -11.95 -37.03
N THR A 952 19.19 -11.72 -37.16
CA THR A 952 18.25 -12.73 -37.65
C THR A 952 18.50 -13.07 -39.12
N LEU A 953 18.70 -12.06 -39.97
CA LEU A 953 19.02 -12.26 -41.39
C LEU A 953 20.33 -13.06 -41.55
N TRP A 954 21.37 -12.72 -40.79
CA TRP A 954 22.64 -13.44 -40.84
C TRP A 954 22.52 -14.92 -40.41
N ARG A 955 21.74 -15.21 -39.36
CA ARG A 955 21.46 -16.60 -38.95
C ARG A 955 20.70 -17.38 -40.02
N ARG A 956 19.73 -16.75 -40.69
CA ARG A 956 18.96 -17.37 -41.78
C ARG A 956 19.81 -17.60 -43.02
N MET A 957 20.63 -16.63 -43.43
CA MET A 957 21.60 -16.79 -44.52
C MET A 957 22.55 -17.98 -44.26
N LYS A 958 23.02 -18.13 -43.02
CA LYS A 958 23.89 -19.24 -42.61
C LYS A 958 23.15 -20.59 -42.56
N ALA A 959 21.84 -20.59 -42.30
CA ALA A 959 21.02 -21.80 -42.31
C ALA A 959 20.72 -22.31 -43.73
N PHE A 960 20.68 -21.39 -44.71
CA PHE A 960 20.45 -21.70 -46.13
C PHE A 960 21.74 -21.70 -46.99
N ASP A 961 22.92 -21.63 -46.36
CA ASP A 961 24.22 -21.59 -47.04
C ASP A 961 24.35 -20.46 -48.10
N ILE A 962 23.71 -19.31 -47.85
CA ILE A 962 23.80 -18.12 -48.70
C ILE A 962 25.05 -17.31 -48.29
N GLU A 963 26.11 -17.43 -49.07
CA GLU A 963 27.36 -16.68 -48.88
C GLU A 963 27.34 -15.31 -49.62
N ASP A 964 28.09 -14.33 -49.10
CA ASP A 964 28.19 -12.99 -49.71
C ASP A 964 28.84 -13.06 -51.11
N ARG A 965 28.27 -12.33 -52.07
CA ARG A 965 28.84 -12.13 -53.41
C ARG A 965 29.59 -10.81 -53.56
#